data_AF-A0AAE0PN42-F1
#
_entry.id   AF-A0AAE0PN42-F1
#
_cell.length_a   1.000
_cell.length_b   1.000
_cell.length_c   1.000
_cell.angle_alpha   90.00
_cell.angle_beta   90.00
_cell.angle_gamma   90.00
#
_symmetry.space_group_name_H-M   'P 1'
#
loop_
_entity.id
_entity.type
_entity.pdbx_description
1 polymer ?
#
loop_
_entity_poly.entity_id
_entity_poly.type
_entity_poly.pdbx_seq_one_letter_code
_entity_poly.pdbx_strand_id
1 'polypeptide(L)'
;MMARSSLPSPQEQAGMMDTAVLYTAYGIAWLEQAHPAFTTADYALMPFYRADSTSKIFPSENLTAVTTMFTTELNCWEPTMTKLPVPRSYKFNNGQGCTMNVGFFLAPQESKNESSEVLYIGWDGNAILDYYLESPNCTREFSNQFLAIYAHLGQDELGNLDESNLTAIFCETSYFKQPVSVTVSAESGRPLNNSIVPMGQKQPLGKDEFNSTALEYLVGVGMPPPTPTRDYPAANTFEPWGSLAEKNVARPVVPMVNIALGLSDEPASDFYNVTTLERAFTKAYKTIFSAAISRLVSEAKETEAILGESHYTLNGVVVSRTISAILEGLLLLLAFLMAAALYTSTKSKSKLISDPATLGFAFKSVQNSRTVLNRLAMEDSANAASLQSSLAGERFFIEKGVTGNNILEMELNTRSETRTDTRRKEVEYKPTRPKELSPLTGCLLVCILLAGVGVLIYFKKKEEILQGLPRPSDNFEVLQLLENYIPTIFTTLLEPFLVLLTRIFCILQPFNTLRKGNCNPEQTLETKYTSLPPQLILWRAVRSGHFLLTALCIMALLVNLLTVALGGTFNELPVQIQYPVTFQAARVPDLSRDTLLNELYLAGKPYHDHYYAAYTNISANTTLPPWVTTRYAFLPVNGLIQDKSGSADLYRVKLRGFGADAKCEPISTSPNAPQAVANITELLRGVPKSGSPGATFNFRHDNGTWQSCFPTSLLWGANATGISAREIVTPLSKSYGYTYGSRPYENMMCEDRFIVGWLRVDGNKNQTESLRSTFLQCQAEMRTAMFDVDFDESGHILSYSRDGDFDDMTKFMTLNMSQTIVQQANKLVNYNGRPMHDYAWHNTTKVADWFTYLLRYKLNSTDIVDPRLDVPKADEMIPAVEDMYQRTFAILLGKNLDLFKEPTAPQNVNGTIIITETRIFLDDTGYLMSVVILCLTASVLIWAYVTQSAAYLPRLPSTLGSMLAYTAASRAVREYGNGESSDQESLDKRVFRPTYSFGKYIGVDGNLHVGIEMDPFVTSIDGTVLKRRTTARSWFRGKEEE
;
A
#
# COMPACT_ATOMS: atom_id res chain seq x y z
N MET A 1 5.01 -22.39 12.43
CA MET A 1 3.58 -21.98 12.47
C MET A 1 2.83 -22.89 13.42
N MET A 2 1.66 -22.49 13.90
CA MET A 2 0.73 -23.36 14.64
C MET A 2 -0.50 -23.62 13.76
N ALA A 3 -0.77 -24.88 13.46
CA ALA A 3 -1.95 -25.32 12.71
C ALA A 3 -2.90 -26.07 13.61
N ARG A 4 -4.20 -26.01 13.34
CA ARG A 4 -5.16 -26.87 14.05
C ARG A 4 -5.02 -28.31 13.53
N SER A 5 -5.04 -29.31 14.43
CA SER A 5 -4.64 -30.70 14.09
C SER A 5 -5.79 -31.59 13.57
N SER A 6 -7.01 -31.44 14.09
CA SER A 6 -8.14 -32.31 13.70
C SER A 6 -9.50 -31.61 13.76
N LEU A 7 -10.46 -32.15 13.00
CA LEU A 7 -11.87 -31.80 13.16
C LEU A 7 -12.38 -32.28 14.54
N PRO A 8 -13.41 -31.62 15.12
CA PRO A 8 -14.10 -32.10 16.32
C PRO A 8 -14.67 -33.51 16.12
N SER A 9 -15.01 -34.21 17.20
CA SER A 9 -15.60 -35.55 17.08
C SER A 9 -16.95 -35.52 16.33
N PRO A 10 -17.36 -36.58 15.60
CA PRO A 10 -18.64 -36.59 14.86
C PRO A 10 -19.89 -36.25 15.71
N GLN A 11 -19.83 -36.52 17.01
CA GLN A 11 -20.89 -36.15 17.97
C GLN A 11 -20.93 -34.65 18.25
N GLU A 12 -19.76 -34.02 18.44
CA GLU A 12 -19.64 -32.57 18.59
C GLU A 12 -20.00 -31.85 17.29
N GLN A 13 -19.59 -32.41 16.14
CA GLN A 13 -19.95 -31.89 14.82
C GLN A 13 -21.46 -31.78 14.64
N ALA A 14 -22.24 -32.78 15.07
CA ALA A 14 -23.70 -32.72 15.01
C ALA A 14 -24.29 -31.55 15.83
N GLY A 15 -23.64 -31.18 16.94
CA GLY A 15 -24.01 -30.01 17.73
C GLY A 15 -23.69 -28.70 17.02
N MET A 16 -22.54 -28.65 16.34
CA MET A 16 -22.03 -27.46 15.64
C MET A 16 -22.65 -27.23 14.26
N MET A 17 -23.12 -28.27 13.57
CA MET A 17 -23.84 -28.18 12.29
C MET A 17 -25.28 -27.69 12.53
N ASP A 18 -25.42 -26.39 12.74
CA ASP A 18 -26.68 -25.70 12.96
C ASP A 18 -27.01 -24.73 11.81
N THR A 19 -28.15 -24.05 11.89
CA THR A 19 -28.61 -23.16 10.80
C THR A 19 -27.68 -21.98 10.52
N ALA A 20 -26.73 -21.68 11.41
CA ALA A 20 -25.70 -20.67 11.15
C ALA A 20 -24.86 -20.99 9.91
N VAL A 21 -24.63 -22.28 9.61
CA VAL A 21 -23.94 -22.71 8.38
C VAL A 21 -24.69 -22.21 7.15
N LEU A 22 -26.02 -22.30 7.16
CA LEU A 22 -26.87 -21.83 6.07
C LEU A 22 -26.91 -20.29 6.01
N TYR A 23 -26.80 -19.60 7.14
CA TYR A 23 -26.69 -18.13 7.16
C TYR A 23 -25.41 -17.65 6.51
N THR A 24 -24.27 -18.32 6.76
CA THR A 24 -23.01 -18.04 6.08
C THR A 24 -23.10 -18.29 4.57
N ALA A 25 -23.68 -19.42 4.17
CA ALA A 25 -23.89 -19.72 2.75
C ALA A 25 -24.82 -18.71 2.07
N TYR A 26 -25.87 -18.25 2.77
CA TYR A 26 -26.76 -17.19 2.29
C TYR A 26 -26.04 -15.85 2.11
N GLY A 27 -25.20 -15.47 3.08
CA GLY A 27 -24.39 -14.26 3.02
C GLY A 27 -23.49 -14.22 1.79
N ILE A 28 -22.86 -15.36 1.46
CA ILE A 28 -22.05 -15.51 0.24
C ILE A 28 -22.94 -15.44 -1.02
N ALA A 29 -24.10 -16.11 -1.00
CA ALA A 29 -24.96 -16.25 -2.17
C ALA A 29 -25.73 -14.98 -2.56
N TRP A 30 -26.22 -14.20 -1.59
CA TRP A 30 -27.19 -13.13 -1.85
C TRP A 30 -26.76 -11.74 -1.38
N LEU A 31 -25.72 -11.68 -0.56
CA LEU A 31 -25.27 -10.46 0.11
C LEU A 31 -23.84 -10.09 -0.29
N GLU A 32 -23.27 -10.81 -1.26
CA GLU A 32 -21.91 -10.62 -1.82
C GLU A 32 -20.81 -10.60 -0.74
N GLN A 33 -21.05 -11.32 0.37
CA GLN A 33 -20.08 -11.38 1.44
C GLN A 33 -18.89 -12.25 1.08
N ALA A 34 -17.72 -11.85 1.57
CA ALA A 34 -16.52 -12.64 1.51
C ALA A 34 -16.71 -14.04 2.12
N HIS A 35 -16.04 -15.03 1.53
CA HIS A 35 -15.89 -16.34 2.16
C HIS A 35 -15.15 -16.19 3.51
N PRO A 36 -15.52 -16.97 4.54
CA PRO A 36 -14.79 -17.03 5.80
C PRO A 36 -13.29 -17.31 5.59
N ALA A 37 -12.45 -16.90 6.55
CA ALA A 37 -11.01 -17.16 6.51
C ALA A 37 -10.71 -18.65 6.27
N PHE A 38 -9.68 -18.94 5.47
CA PHE A 38 -9.26 -20.28 5.04
C PHE A 38 -10.28 -21.06 4.18
N THR A 39 -11.31 -20.40 3.64
CA THR A 39 -12.30 -21.05 2.77
C THR A 39 -12.48 -20.35 1.43
N THR A 40 -13.00 -21.09 0.46
CA THR A 40 -13.37 -20.63 -0.88
C THR A 40 -14.72 -21.23 -1.30
N ALA A 41 -15.16 -20.92 -2.51
CA ALA A 41 -16.37 -21.51 -3.10
C ALA A 41 -16.24 -23.02 -3.32
N ASP A 42 -15.03 -23.54 -3.49
CA ASP A 42 -14.80 -24.94 -3.89
C ASP A 42 -14.25 -25.84 -2.77
N TYR A 43 -13.50 -25.26 -1.83
CA TYR A 43 -12.78 -26.02 -0.81
C TYR A 43 -12.57 -25.21 0.47
N ALA A 44 -12.31 -25.92 1.57
CA ALA A 44 -11.93 -25.34 2.86
C ALA A 44 -10.59 -25.90 3.32
N LEU A 45 -9.79 -25.09 4.02
CA LEU A 45 -8.48 -25.47 4.52
C LEU A 45 -8.48 -25.49 6.05
N MET A 46 -7.67 -26.36 6.64
CA MET A 46 -7.35 -26.28 8.06
C MET A 46 -6.50 -25.02 8.32
N PRO A 47 -6.86 -24.16 9.28
CA PRO A 47 -6.22 -22.89 9.51
C PRO A 47 -4.89 -23.08 10.20
N PHE A 48 -3.97 -22.20 9.85
CA PHE A 48 -2.65 -22.13 10.44
C PHE A 48 -2.23 -20.68 10.62
N TYR A 49 -1.53 -20.41 11.72
CA TYR A 49 -1.15 -19.07 12.14
C TYR A 49 0.33 -19.04 12.52
N ARG A 50 0.90 -17.85 12.66
CA ARG A 50 2.23 -17.69 13.26
C ARG A 50 2.22 -18.20 14.71
N ALA A 51 3.32 -18.81 15.13
CA ALA A 51 3.46 -19.29 16.51
C ALA A 51 3.68 -18.12 17.50
N ASP A 52 4.35 -17.06 17.06
CA ASP A 52 4.55 -15.83 17.85
C ASP A 52 3.46 -14.79 17.54
N SER A 53 2.53 -14.59 18.49
CA SER A 53 1.44 -13.62 18.38
C SER A 53 1.88 -12.16 18.59
N THR A 54 3.13 -11.92 19.00
CA THR A 54 3.65 -10.59 19.38
C THR A 54 4.30 -9.83 18.21
N SER A 55 4.62 -10.50 17.10
CA SER A 55 5.19 -9.84 15.92
C SER A 55 4.08 -9.14 15.12
N LYS A 56 4.25 -7.84 14.81
CA LYS A 56 3.34 -7.13 13.90
C LYS A 56 3.26 -7.88 12.57
N ILE A 57 2.04 -8.07 12.06
CA ILE A 57 1.80 -8.56 10.70
C ILE A 57 2.38 -7.51 9.75
N PHE A 58 3.24 -7.93 8.82
CA PHE A 58 3.75 -7.00 7.81
C PHE A 58 2.67 -6.80 6.74
N PRO A 59 2.50 -5.57 6.21
CA PRO A 59 1.58 -5.34 5.10
C PRO A 59 1.99 -6.21 3.90
N SER A 60 1.02 -6.84 3.23
CA SER A 60 1.24 -7.82 2.13
C SER A 60 1.97 -9.12 2.51
N GLU A 61 1.96 -9.49 3.78
CA GLU A 61 2.55 -10.75 4.23
C GLU A 61 1.71 -11.96 3.80
N ASN A 62 2.39 -12.96 3.23
CA ASN A 62 1.82 -14.22 2.80
C ASN A 62 2.45 -15.39 3.58
N LEU A 63 1.61 -16.23 4.18
CA LEU A 63 2.01 -17.41 4.95
C LEU A 63 1.84 -18.65 4.07
N THR A 64 2.90 -19.44 3.89
CA THR A 64 2.85 -20.72 3.18
C THR A 64 3.09 -21.86 4.17
N ALA A 65 2.18 -22.82 4.20
CA ALA A 65 2.34 -24.00 5.05
C ALA A 65 1.66 -25.23 4.46
N VAL A 66 2.04 -26.40 4.97
CA VAL A 66 1.35 -27.66 4.69
C VAL A 66 0.11 -27.75 5.57
N THR A 67 -1.05 -27.95 4.95
CA THR A 67 -2.34 -28.05 5.63
C THR A 67 -3.23 -29.11 4.97
N THR A 68 -4.37 -29.42 5.59
CA THR A 68 -5.38 -30.32 5.04
C THR A 68 -6.44 -29.52 4.31
N MET A 69 -6.69 -29.88 3.06
CA MET A 69 -7.77 -29.37 2.22
C MET A 69 -8.96 -30.33 2.26
N PHE A 70 -10.15 -29.78 2.45
CA PHE A 70 -11.42 -30.48 2.44
C PHE A 70 -12.23 -30.07 1.20
N THR A 71 -12.73 -31.06 0.47
CA THR A 71 -13.51 -30.86 -0.77
C THR A 71 -14.73 -31.77 -0.80
N THR A 72 -15.78 -31.34 -1.50
CA THR A 72 -16.95 -32.16 -1.81
C THR A 72 -17.15 -32.26 -3.31
N GLU A 73 -17.60 -33.41 -3.78
CA GLU A 73 -17.97 -33.66 -5.17
C GLU A 73 -19.38 -34.22 -5.23
N LEU A 74 -20.10 -33.88 -6.30
CA LEU A 74 -21.39 -34.45 -6.63
C LEU A 74 -21.24 -35.29 -7.90
N ASN A 75 -21.77 -36.50 -7.86
CA ASN A 75 -21.92 -37.34 -9.05
C ASN A 75 -23.39 -37.37 -9.44
N CYS A 76 -23.76 -36.72 -10.55
CA CYS A 76 -25.15 -36.55 -10.97
C CYS A 76 -25.49 -37.34 -12.23
N TRP A 77 -26.73 -37.82 -12.32
CA TRP A 77 -27.26 -38.53 -13.49
C TRP A 77 -28.77 -38.32 -13.66
N GLU A 78 -29.28 -38.53 -14.87
CA GLU A 78 -30.70 -38.34 -15.18
C GLU A 78 -31.56 -39.52 -14.66
N PRO A 79 -32.72 -39.25 -14.03
CA PRO A 79 -33.66 -40.28 -13.60
C PRO A 79 -34.46 -40.85 -14.76
N THR A 80 -34.95 -42.09 -14.59
CA THR A 80 -36.05 -42.59 -15.42
C THR A 80 -37.36 -42.00 -14.92
N MET A 81 -38.02 -41.18 -15.76
CA MET A 81 -39.28 -40.50 -15.45
C MET A 81 -40.48 -41.27 -16.01
N THR A 82 -41.54 -41.44 -15.23
CA THR A 82 -42.81 -42.04 -15.67
C THR A 82 -43.99 -41.19 -15.23
N LYS A 83 -44.83 -40.71 -16.16
CA LYS A 83 -46.01 -39.91 -15.83
C LYS A 83 -47.06 -40.77 -15.12
N LEU A 84 -47.61 -40.27 -14.01
CA LEU A 84 -48.62 -40.96 -13.21
C LEU A 84 -50.04 -40.61 -13.70
N PRO A 85 -51.07 -41.41 -13.34
CA PRO A 85 -52.47 -41.12 -13.69
C PRO A 85 -53.02 -39.85 -13.03
N VAL A 86 -52.41 -39.41 -11.94
CA VAL A 86 -52.74 -38.16 -11.26
C VAL A 86 -52.19 -36.99 -12.09
N PRO A 87 -52.98 -35.93 -12.37
CA PRO A 87 -52.50 -34.78 -13.10
C PRO A 87 -51.20 -34.23 -12.51
N ARG A 88 -50.27 -33.81 -13.39
CA ARG A 88 -49.04 -33.09 -13.01
C ARG A 88 -48.16 -33.85 -12.01
N SER A 89 -48.24 -35.17 -12.03
CA SER A 89 -47.50 -36.05 -11.11
C SER A 89 -46.63 -37.04 -11.88
N TYR A 90 -45.40 -37.24 -11.41
CA TYR A 90 -44.39 -38.07 -12.06
C TYR A 90 -43.71 -38.98 -11.04
N LYS A 91 -43.38 -40.19 -11.47
CA LYS A 91 -42.53 -41.14 -10.75
C LYS A 91 -41.11 -41.02 -11.26
N PHE A 92 -40.17 -40.74 -10.36
CA PHE A 92 -38.74 -40.63 -10.62
C PHE A 92 -38.04 -41.87 -10.06
N ASN A 93 -37.22 -42.53 -10.88
CA ASN A 93 -36.42 -43.69 -10.50
C ASN A 93 -34.93 -43.41 -10.71
N ASN A 94 -34.12 -43.64 -9.68
CA ASN A 94 -32.67 -43.41 -9.74
C ASN A 94 -31.89 -44.49 -10.54
N GLY A 95 -32.54 -45.56 -10.98
CA GLY A 95 -31.92 -46.67 -11.72
C GLY A 95 -31.18 -47.68 -10.84
N GLN A 96 -31.11 -47.44 -9.53
CA GLN A 96 -30.43 -48.28 -8.53
C GLN A 96 -31.40 -48.91 -7.52
N GLY A 97 -32.68 -48.58 -7.60
CA GLY A 97 -33.75 -49.18 -6.78
C GLY A 97 -34.56 -48.18 -5.96
N CYS A 98 -34.16 -46.90 -5.90
CA CYS A 98 -34.92 -45.85 -5.24
C CYS A 98 -35.92 -45.17 -6.18
N THR A 99 -37.19 -45.13 -5.77
CA THR A 99 -38.25 -44.47 -6.53
C THR A 99 -39.10 -43.53 -5.68
N MET A 100 -39.37 -42.34 -6.21
CA MET A 100 -40.18 -41.29 -5.58
C MET A 100 -41.29 -40.81 -6.52
N ASN A 101 -42.47 -40.50 -5.97
CA ASN A 101 -43.56 -39.86 -6.72
C ASN A 101 -43.65 -38.38 -6.31
N VAL A 102 -43.63 -37.46 -7.26
CA VAL A 102 -43.70 -36.01 -7.02
C VAL A 102 -44.85 -35.42 -7.83
N GLY A 103 -45.66 -34.58 -7.19
CA GLY A 103 -46.74 -33.82 -7.83
C GLY A 103 -46.47 -32.31 -7.78
N PHE A 104 -46.64 -31.63 -8.92
CA PHE A 104 -46.42 -30.19 -8.99
C PHE A 104 -47.71 -29.44 -8.63
N PHE A 105 -47.61 -28.31 -7.93
CA PHE A 105 -48.75 -27.47 -7.57
C PHE A 105 -48.37 -26.00 -7.51
N LEU A 106 -49.19 -25.14 -8.13
CA LEU A 106 -49.06 -23.70 -7.93
C LEU A 106 -49.78 -23.30 -6.65
N ALA A 107 -49.02 -22.88 -5.64
CA ALA A 107 -49.59 -22.01 -4.61
C ALA A 107 -50.00 -20.69 -5.29
N PRO A 108 -51.20 -20.14 -5.02
CA PRO A 108 -51.61 -18.87 -5.63
C PRO A 108 -50.64 -17.76 -5.21
N GLN A 109 -49.73 -17.37 -6.10
CA GLN A 109 -49.05 -16.09 -5.99
C GLN A 109 -49.96 -15.05 -6.64
N GLU A 110 -50.38 -14.04 -5.88
CA GLU A 110 -51.43 -13.08 -6.22
C GLU A 110 -51.13 -12.15 -7.42
N SER A 111 -50.12 -12.41 -8.27
CA SER A 111 -49.76 -11.46 -9.34
C SER A 111 -49.02 -11.98 -10.58
N LYS A 112 -48.72 -13.28 -10.74
CA LYS A 112 -47.98 -13.77 -11.93
C LYS A 112 -48.59 -15.04 -12.52
N ASN A 113 -48.86 -15.01 -13.83
CA ASN A 113 -49.47 -16.11 -14.60
C ASN A 113 -48.49 -17.24 -14.95
N GLU A 114 -47.18 -17.02 -14.76
CA GLU A 114 -46.11 -17.98 -15.03
C GLU A 114 -45.09 -17.96 -13.90
N SER A 115 -44.58 -19.14 -13.51
CA SER A 115 -43.56 -19.28 -12.47
C SER A 115 -42.74 -20.56 -12.66
N SER A 116 -41.51 -20.56 -12.16
CA SER A 116 -40.65 -21.75 -12.16
C SER A 116 -40.75 -22.48 -10.82
N GLU A 117 -41.02 -23.78 -10.81
CA GLU A 117 -40.93 -24.60 -9.60
C GLU A 117 -39.60 -25.36 -9.60
N VAL A 118 -38.79 -25.14 -8.55
CA VAL A 118 -37.50 -25.81 -8.37
C VAL A 118 -37.52 -26.52 -7.03
N LEU A 119 -37.32 -27.84 -7.06
CA LEU A 119 -37.37 -28.70 -5.90
C LEU A 119 -35.99 -29.31 -5.63
N TYR A 120 -35.65 -29.41 -4.35
CA TYR A 120 -34.56 -30.26 -3.87
C TYR A 120 -35.14 -31.21 -2.82
N ILE A 121 -34.96 -32.50 -3.05
CA ILE A 121 -35.56 -33.57 -2.25
C ILE A 121 -34.40 -34.40 -1.70
N GLY A 122 -34.03 -34.12 -0.45
CA GLY A 122 -33.04 -34.90 0.30
C GLY A 122 -33.60 -36.22 0.82
N TRP A 123 -32.75 -37.04 1.44
CA TRP A 123 -33.17 -38.34 1.97
C TRP A 123 -34.03 -38.24 3.22
N ASP A 124 -33.60 -37.48 4.23
CA ASP A 124 -34.26 -37.42 5.55
C ASP A 124 -35.67 -36.80 5.50
N GLY A 125 -36.63 -37.46 6.16
CA GLY A 125 -37.99 -36.95 6.33
C GLY A 125 -38.17 -35.99 7.51
N ASN A 126 -39.00 -34.95 7.33
CA ASN A 126 -39.43 -34.05 8.39
C ASN A 126 -40.83 -33.48 8.09
N ALA A 127 -41.61 -33.15 9.13
CA ALA A 127 -42.95 -32.56 8.99
C ALA A 127 -43.00 -31.17 8.30
N ILE A 128 -41.85 -30.52 8.11
CA ILE A 128 -41.72 -29.25 7.39
C ILE A 128 -41.54 -29.47 5.87
N LEU A 129 -41.16 -30.68 5.45
CA LEU A 129 -40.91 -31.01 4.05
C LEU A 129 -42.16 -31.60 3.39
N ASP A 130 -42.46 -31.16 2.17
CA ASP A 130 -43.50 -31.76 1.33
C ASP A 130 -43.03 -33.08 0.69
N TYR A 131 -41.72 -33.19 0.41
CA TYR A 131 -41.08 -34.34 -0.23
C TYR A 131 -39.77 -34.71 0.48
N TYR A 132 -39.49 -36.01 0.60
CA TYR A 132 -38.25 -36.59 1.13
C TYR A 132 -38.07 -38.00 0.55
N LEU A 133 -36.84 -38.49 0.33
CA LEU A 133 -36.62 -39.80 -0.30
C LEU A 133 -36.88 -40.99 0.62
N GLU A 134 -36.69 -40.86 1.94
CA GLU A 134 -36.87 -41.94 2.91
C GLU A 134 -38.24 -42.61 2.74
N SER A 135 -38.23 -43.83 2.23
CA SER A 135 -39.45 -44.58 1.96
C SER A 135 -39.15 -46.07 1.91
N PRO A 136 -40.15 -46.96 1.95
CA PRO A 136 -39.92 -48.40 1.76
C PRO A 136 -39.21 -48.73 0.44
N ASN A 137 -39.32 -47.86 -0.56
CA ASN A 137 -38.69 -48.01 -1.86
C ASN A 137 -37.29 -47.36 -1.94
N CYS A 138 -36.85 -46.61 -0.92
CA CYS A 138 -35.56 -45.93 -0.88
C CYS A 138 -34.95 -46.12 0.52
N THR A 139 -34.16 -47.19 0.65
CA THR A 139 -33.52 -47.55 1.93
C THR A 139 -32.40 -46.58 2.30
N ARG A 140 -31.83 -46.75 3.49
CA ARG A 140 -30.72 -45.94 4.02
C ARG A 140 -29.41 -46.06 3.22
N GLU A 141 -29.30 -47.01 2.30
CA GLU A 141 -28.16 -47.12 1.38
C GLU A 141 -28.06 -45.90 0.46
N PHE A 142 -29.18 -45.21 0.21
CA PHE A 142 -29.26 -44.00 -0.61
C PHE A 142 -29.28 -42.71 0.22
N SER A 143 -28.81 -42.73 1.48
CA SER A 143 -28.85 -41.54 2.35
C SER A 143 -28.11 -40.33 1.78
N ASN A 144 -27.06 -40.59 1.01
CA ASN A 144 -26.20 -39.58 0.40
C ASN A 144 -26.73 -39.12 -0.99
N GLN A 145 -27.92 -39.57 -1.39
CA GLN A 145 -28.54 -39.18 -2.66
C GLN A 145 -29.63 -38.14 -2.44
N PHE A 146 -29.76 -37.21 -3.39
CA PHE A 146 -30.87 -36.29 -3.47
C PHE A 146 -31.41 -36.19 -4.90
N LEU A 147 -32.66 -35.76 -5.02
CA LEU A 147 -33.34 -35.51 -6.29
C LEU A 147 -33.59 -34.01 -6.45
N ALA A 148 -33.06 -33.41 -7.52
CA ALA A 148 -33.34 -32.04 -7.90
C ALA A 148 -34.23 -32.00 -9.15
N ILE A 149 -35.25 -31.14 -9.15
CA ILE A 149 -36.25 -31.06 -10.22
C ILE A 149 -36.51 -29.60 -10.56
N TYR A 150 -36.62 -29.31 -11.85
CA TYR A 150 -37.13 -28.05 -12.40
C TYR A 150 -38.38 -28.32 -13.23
N ALA A 151 -39.42 -27.52 -13.04
CA ALA A 151 -40.62 -27.51 -13.88
C ALA A 151 -41.07 -26.07 -14.14
N HIS A 152 -41.49 -25.78 -15.38
CA HIS A 152 -42.17 -24.53 -15.69
C HIS A 152 -43.68 -24.70 -15.49
N LEU A 153 -44.29 -23.79 -14.72
CA LEU A 153 -45.71 -23.79 -14.41
C LEU A 153 -46.37 -22.55 -14.99
N GLY A 154 -47.33 -22.76 -15.89
CA GLY A 154 -48.16 -21.71 -16.48
C GLY A 154 -49.64 -21.92 -16.20
N GLN A 155 -50.42 -20.85 -16.34
CA GLN A 155 -51.88 -20.95 -16.44
C GLN A 155 -52.30 -20.87 -17.92
N ASP A 156 -53.14 -21.81 -18.36
CA ASP A 156 -53.76 -21.78 -19.68
C ASP A 156 -54.83 -20.67 -19.77
N GLU A 157 -55.36 -20.41 -20.97
CA GLU A 157 -56.40 -19.38 -21.20
C GLU A 157 -57.70 -19.61 -20.41
N LEU A 158 -57.92 -20.84 -19.90
CA LEU A 158 -59.06 -21.20 -19.05
C LEU A 158 -58.74 -21.15 -17.55
N GLY A 159 -57.51 -20.77 -17.18
CA GLY A 159 -57.03 -20.73 -15.79
C GLY A 159 -56.66 -22.11 -15.22
N ASN A 160 -56.57 -23.15 -16.04
CA ASN A 160 -56.00 -24.43 -15.60
C ASN A 160 -54.48 -24.35 -15.58
N LEU A 161 -53.90 -25.08 -14.64
CA LEU A 161 -52.46 -25.18 -14.46
C LEU A 161 -51.87 -26.17 -15.48
N ASP A 162 -50.93 -25.71 -16.30
CA ASP A 162 -50.17 -26.55 -17.25
C ASP A 162 -48.69 -26.62 -16.83
N GLU A 163 -48.10 -27.81 -16.97
CA GLU A 163 -46.66 -28.04 -16.73
C GLU A 163 -45.92 -28.28 -18.04
N SER A 164 -44.85 -27.51 -18.27
CA SER A 164 -43.96 -27.71 -19.42
C SER A 164 -42.49 -27.66 -18.98
N ASN A 165 -41.57 -28.05 -19.87
CA ASN A 165 -40.12 -27.96 -19.65
C ASN A 165 -39.68 -28.59 -18.31
N LEU A 166 -39.98 -29.88 -18.12
CA LEU A 166 -39.61 -30.65 -16.93
C LEU A 166 -38.21 -31.27 -17.08
N THR A 167 -37.34 -31.04 -16.09
CA THR A 167 -36.00 -31.61 -16.01
C THR A 167 -35.72 -32.09 -14.59
N ALA A 168 -35.02 -33.21 -14.42
CA ALA A 168 -34.66 -33.74 -13.10
C ALA A 168 -33.29 -34.42 -13.13
N ILE A 169 -32.61 -34.43 -11.98
CA ILE A 169 -31.32 -35.12 -11.77
C ILE A 169 -31.29 -35.78 -10.39
N PHE A 170 -30.75 -37.00 -10.32
CA PHE A 170 -30.26 -37.56 -9.05
C PHE A 170 -28.79 -37.22 -8.91
N CYS A 171 -28.36 -36.89 -7.68
CA CYS A 171 -26.98 -36.63 -7.36
C CYS A 171 -26.58 -37.38 -6.10
N GLU A 172 -25.36 -37.91 -6.08
CA GLU A 172 -24.74 -38.56 -4.92
C GLU A 172 -23.56 -37.72 -4.41
N THR A 173 -23.55 -37.47 -3.10
CA THR A 173 -22.54 -36.64 -2.41
C THR A 173 -21.32 -37.47 -1.99
N SER A 174 -20.12 -36.90 -2.16
CA SER A 174 -18.86 -37.52 -1.71
C SER A 174 -17.92 -36.47 -1.13
N TYR A 175 -17.34 -36.77 0.04
CA TYR A 175 -16.49 -35.84 0.79
C TYR A 175 -15.06 -36.39 0.88
N PHE A 176 -14.08 -35.48 0.73
CA PHE A 176 -12.68 -35.87 0.65
C PHE A 176 -11.77 -34.92 1.44
N LYS A 177 -10.63 -35.46 1.86
CA LYS A 177 -9.50 -34.72 2.44
C LYS A 177 -8.22 -34.96 1.63
N GLN A 178 -7.37 -33.94 1.55
CA GLN A 178 -6.08 -34.04 0.86
C GLN A 178 -5.04 -33.12 1.52
N PRO A 179 -3.81 -33.59 1.78
CA PRO A 179 -2.74 -32.71 2.23
C PRO A 179 -2.23 -31.83 1.07
N VAL A 180 -2.16 -30.52 1.31
CA VAL A 180 -1.74 -29.52 0.32
C VAL A 180 -0.76 -28.54 0.95
N SER A 181 0.16 -28.02 0.15
CA SER A 181 0.92 -26.81 0.48
C SER A 181 0.19 -25.62 -0.13
N VAL A 182 -0.12 -24.60 0.67
CA VAL A 182 -0.90 -23.44 0.22
C VAL A 182 -0.40 -22.15 0.85
N THR A 183 -0.45 -21.07 0.08
CA THR A 183 -0.16 -19.72 0.53
C THR A 183 -1.46 -18.99 0.88
N VAL A 184 -1.53 -18.44 2.08
CA VAL A 184 -2.65 -17.63 2.58
C VAL A 184 -2.18 -16.23 2.95
N SER A 185 -3.03 -15.23 2.75
CA SER A 185 -2.77 -13.88 3.24
C SER A 185 -2.78 -13.87 4.78
N ALA A 186 -1.75 -13.31 5.41
CA ALA A 186 -1.66 -13.24 6.87
C ALA A 186 -2.75 -12.36 7.50
N GLU A 187 -3.23 -11.35 6.76
CA GLU A 187 -4.22 -10.38 7.22
C GLU A 187 -5.65 -10.92 7.08
N SER A 188 -6.00 -11.44 5.90
CA SER A 188 -7.37 -11.89 5.61
C SER A 188 -7.60 -13.38 5.83
N GLY A 189 -6.54 -14.18 5.95
CA GLY A 189 -6.61 -15.64 5.96
C GLY A 189 -7.11 -16.25 4.64
N ARG A 190 -7.23 -15.46 3.56
CA ARG A 190 -7.71 -15.96 2.26
C ARG A 190 -6.62 -16.74 1.54
N PRO A 191 -6.94 -17.93 0.98
CA PRO A 191 -5.99 -18.69 0.19
C PRO A 191 -5.82 -18.11 -1.22
N LEU A 192 -4.57 -18.13 -1.70
CA LEU A 192 -4.25 -17.83 -3.10
C LEU A 192 -4.44 -19.12 -3.92
N ASN A 193 -5.53 -19.21 -4.69
CA ASN A 193 -5.87 -20.42 -5.47
C ASN A 193 -4.70 -20.94 -6.34
N ASN A 194 -3.91 -20.03 -6.92
CA ASN A 194 -2.79 -20.37 -7.81
C ASN A 194 -1.57 -20.96 -7.06
N SER A 195 -1.56 -20.96 -5.73
CA SER A 195 -0.45 -21.43 -4.91
C SER A 195 -0.59 -22.87 -4.41
N ILE A 196 -1.73 -23.52 -4.67
CA ILE A 196 -2.03 -24.83 -4.11
C ILE A 196 -1.22 -25.92 -4.82
N VAL A 197 -0.40 -26.62 -4.03
CA VAL A 197 0.36 -27.78 -4.48
C VAL A 197 -0.11 -29.02 -3.72
N PRO A 198 -0.73 -30.02 -4.39
CA PRO A 198 -1.14 -31.26 -3.73
C PRO A 198 0.07 -32.10 -3.34
N MET A 199 0.16 -32.49 -2.06
CA MET A 199 1.30 -33.22 -1.50
C MET A 199 1.01 -34.72 -1.32
N GLY A 200 -0.25 -35.13 -1.41
CA GLY A 200 -0.68 -36.52 -1.24
C GLY A 200 -1.92 -36.87 -2.05
N GLN A 201 -2.30 -38.14 -2.01
CA GLN A 201 -3.52 -38.63 -2.66
C GLN A 201 -4.76 -38.13 -1.93
N LYS A 202 -5.80 -37.86 -2.72
CA LYS A 202 -7.13 -37.50 -2.22
C LYS A 202 -7.77 -38.73 -1.58
N GLN A 203 -8.17 -38.61 -0.31
CA GLN A 203 -8.77 -39.70 0.48
C GLN A 203 -10.23 -39.37 0.83
N PRO A 204 -11.16 -40.34 0.80
CA PRO A 204 -12.51 -40.10 1.26
C PRO A 204 -12.54 -39.87 2.78
N LEU A 205 -13.40 -38.95 3.23
CA LEU A 205 -13.64 -38.71 4.65
C LEU A 205 -14.47 -39.87 5.23
N GLY A 206 -13.93 -40.55 6.23
CA GLY A 206 -14.61 -41.65 6.91
C GLY A 206 -15.75 -41.16 7.81
N LYS A 207 -16.71 -42.05 8.11
CA LYS A 207 -17.83 -41.76 9.03
C LYS A 207 -17.38 -41.42 10.46
N ASP A 208 -16.20 -41.87 10.85
CA ASP A 208 -15.59 -41.58 12.16
C ASP A 208 -14.91 -40.20 12.21
N GLU A 209 -14.66 -39.57 11.05
CA GLU A 209 -14.00 -38.26 10.95
C GLU A 209 -14.98 -37.14 10.62
N PHE A 210 -16.02 -37.41 9.82
CA PHE A 210 -16.98 -36.41 9.38
C PHE A 210 -18.42 -36.96 9.43
N ASN A 211 -19.30 -36.21 10.11
CA ASN A 211 -20.71 -36.54 10.21
C ASN A 211 -21.49 -36.04 8.98
N SER A 212 -21.42 -36.79 7.87
CA SER A 212 -22.11 -36.42 6.63
C SER A 212 -23.64 -36.37 6.80
N THR A 213 -24.20 -37.29 7.58
CA THR A 213 -25.66 -37.33 7.83
C THR A 213 -26.18 -36.06 8.48
N ALA A 214 -25.43 -35.46 9.42
CA ALA A 214 -25.82 -34.20 10.04
C ALA A 214 -25.82 -33.02 9.04
N LEU A 215 -24.85 -32.99 8.12
CA LEU A 215 -24.80 -31.98 7.06
C LEU A 215 -25.93 -32.17 6.04
N GLU A 216 -26.13 -33.39 5.56
CA GLU A 216 -27.17 -33.74 4.58
C GLU A 216 -28.57 -33.44 5.13
N TYR A 217 -28.83 -33.79 6.39
CA TYR A 217 -30.06 -33.43 7.09
C TYR A 217 -30.25 -31.90 7.12
N LEU A 218 -29.22 -31.15 7.49
CA LEU A 218 -29.28 -29.69 7.58
C LEU A 218 -29.56 -29.05 6.20
N VAL A 219 -28.91 -29.53 5.14
CA VAL A 219 -29.09 -29.05 3.77
C VAL A 219 -30.48 -29.36 3.24
N GLY A 220 -30.99 -30.58 3.48
CA GLY A 220 -32.29 -31.00 2.98
C GLY A 220 -33.47 -30.44 3.75
N VAL A 221 -33.41 -30.47 5.09
CA VAL A 221 -34.52 -30.02 5.94
C VAL A 221 -34.49 -28.51 6.18
N GLY A 222 -33.30 -27.90 6.21
CA GLY A 222 -33.17 -26.47 6.52
C GLY A 222 -33.09 -26.12 7.99
N MET A 223 -32.98 -27.13 8.85
CA MET A 223 -32.80 -26.99 10.29
C MET A 223 -31.98 -28.18 10.79
N PRO A 224 -31.27 -28.05 11.91
CA PRO A 224 -30.53 -29.19 12.45
C PRO A 224 -31.48 -30.28 12.98
N PRO A 225 -30.99 -31.53 13.13
CA PRO A 225 -31.77 -32.60 13.71
C PRO A 225 -32.19 -32.27 15.16
N PRO A 226 -33.31 -32.84 15.67
CA PRO A 226 -33.93 -32.48 16.95
C PRO A 226 -33.09 -32.75 18.22
N THR A 227 -31.86 -33.23 18.07
CA THR A 227 -30.90 -33.43 19.15
C THR A 227 -29.55 -32.79 18.79
N PRO A 228 -28.81 -32.17 19.73
CA PRO A 228 -29.14 -31.76 21.11
C PRO A 228 -29.92 -30.43 21.22
N THR A 229 -30.21 -29.98 22.44
CA THR A 229 -30.79 -28.66 22.74
C THR A 229 -29.84 -27.52 22.35
N ARG A 230 -30.28 -26.65 21.44
CA ARG A 230 -29.50 -25.53 20.87
C ARG A 230 -30.14 -24.18 21.21
N ASP A 231 -29.44 -23.09 20.91
CA ASP A 231 -30.07 -21.77 20.90
C ASP A 231 -31.18 -21.74 19.86
N TYR A 232 -32.29 -21.06 20.13
CA TYR A 232 -33.43 -21.04 19.23
C TYR A 232 -33.07 -20.59 17.81
N PRO A 233 -32.30 -19.49 17.59
CA PRO A 233 -31.93 -19.11 16.23
C PRO A 233 -31.10 -20.16 15.51
N ALA A 234 -30.25 -20.90 16.23
CA ALA A 234 -29.48 -22.02 15.67
C ALA A 234 -30.33 -23.27 15.40
N ALA A 235 -31.49 -23.41 16.05
CA ALA A 235 -32.41 -24.53 15.88
C ALA A 235 -33.56 -24.22 14.89
N ASN A 236 -33.81 -22.95 14.59
CA ASN A 236 -34.96 -22.52 13.79
C ASN A 236 -34.75 -22.77 12.30
N THR A 237 -35.83 -23.02 11.56
CA THR A 237 -35.78 -23.23 10.11
C THR A 237 -35.23 -22.00 9.39
N PHE A 238 -34.30 -22.22 8.47
CA PHE A 238 -33.80 -21.18 7.59
C PHE A 238 -34.84 -20.85 6.50
N GLU A 239 -35.36 -19.62 6.53
CA GLU A 239 -36.47 -19.17 5.68
C GLU A 239 -36.11 -17.88 4.89
N PRO A 240 -35.24 -17.97 3.87
CA PRO A 240 -34.72 -16.82 3.10
C PRO A 240 -35.66 -16.33 1.98
N TRP A 241 -36.92 -16.04 2.32
CA TRP A 241 -37.92 -15.67 1.31
C TRP A 241 -37.66 -14.32 0.64
N GLY A 242 -36.96 -13.40 1.33
CA GLY A 242 -36.68 -12.03 0.90
C GLY A 242 -35.99 -11.91 -0.46
N SER A 243 -35.02 -12.78 -0.74
CA SER A 243 -34.29 -12.74 -2.02
C SER A 243 -34.96 -13.55 -3.14
N LEU A 244 -35.84 -14.50 -2.81
CA LEU A 244 -36.47 -15.39 -3.81
C LEU A 244 -37.61 -14.75 -4.59
N ALA A 245 -38.37 -13.83 -3.99
CA ALA A 245 -39.50 -13.23 -4.71
C ALA A 245 -39.05 -12.41 -5.94
N GLU A 246 -37.77 -12.04 -6.01
CA GLU A 246 -37.17 -11.35 -7.14
C GLU A 246 -36.90 -12.29 -8.34
N LYS A 247 -36.81 -13.62 -8.13
CA LYS A 247 -36.41 -14.60 -9.16
C LYS A 247 -37.57 -15.41 -9.80
N ASN A 248 -38.83 -15.00 -9.62
CA ASN A 248 -40.02 -15.67 -10.22
C ASN A 248 -40.15 -17.17 -9.91
N VAL A 249 -39.76 -17.61 -8.70
CA VAL A 249 -39.83 -19.01 -8.27
C VAL A 249 -41.07 -19.29 -7.42
N ALA A 250 -41.79 -20.36 -7.76
CA ALA A 250 -42.99 -20.84 -7.07
C ALA A 250 -42.65 -21.55 -5.74
N ARG A 251 -43.66 -21.71 -4.88
CA ARG A 251 -43.55 -22.52 -3.65
C ARG A 251 -43.85 -24.00 -3.96
N PRO A 252 -43.31 -24.96 -3.18
CA PRO A 252 -42.44 -24.81 -2.01
C PRO A 252 -40.96 -24.60 -2.39
N VAL A 253 -40.21 -23.82 -1.61
CA VAL A 253 -38.76 -23.65 -1.81
C VAL A 253 -38.02 -24.09 -0.56
N VAL A 254 -37.12 -25.05 -0.71
CA VAL A 254 -36.23 -25.52 0.36
C VAL A 254 -34.92 -24.71 0.37
N PRO A 255 -34.21 -24.62 1.50
CA PRO A 255 -32.95 -23.89 1.64
C PRO A 255 -31.92 -24.08 0.54
N MET A 256 -31.71 -25.32 0.11
CA MET A 256 -30.73 -25.63 -0.92
C MET A 256 -31.04 -24.93 -2.26
N VAL A 257 -32.32 -24.84 -2.63
CA VAL A 257 -32.77 -24.16 -3.85
C VAL A 257 -32.48 -22.66 -3.75
N ASN A 258 -32.70 -22.06 -2.58
CA ASN A 258 -32.40 -20.65 -2.36
C ASN A 258 -30.91 -20.34 -2.59
N ILE A 259 -30.02 -21.14 -2.00
CA ILE A 259 -28.57 -20.93 -2.10
C ILE A 259 -28.10 -21.21 -3.54
N ALA A 260 -28.62 -22.25 -4.20
CA ALA A 260 -28.31 -22.56 -5.60
C ALA A 260 -28.71 -21.43 -6.56
N LEU A 261 -29.87 -20.82 -6.36
CA LEU A 261 -30.32 -19.69 -7.16
C LEU A 261 -29.52 -18.41 -6.89
N GLY A 262 -29.13 -18.16 -5.63
CA GLY A 262 -28.31 -16.99 -5.28
C GLY A 262 -26.91 -17.06 -5.87
N LEU A 263 -26.30 -18.25 -5.86
CA LEU A 263 -24.97 -18.46 -6.44
C LEU A 263 -24.98 -18.61 -7.98
N SER A 264 -26.15 -18.69 -8.60
CA SER A 264 -26.31 -18.81 -10.04
C SER A 264 -26.45 -17.44 -10.70
N ASP A 265 -25.60 -17.15 -11.67
CA ASP A 265 -25.73 -15.96 -12.51
C ASP A 265 -26.91 -16.08 -13.50
N GLU A 266 -27.32 -17.32 -13.80
CA GLU A 266 -28.42 -17.65 -14.70
C GLU A 266 -29.79 -17.60 -13.97
N PRO A 267 -30.87 -17.13 -14.63
CA PRO A 267 -32.22 -17.14 -14.07
C PRO A 267 -32.75 -18.56 -13.87
N ALA A 268 -33.76 -18.70 -12.99
CA ALA A 268 -34.37 -20.00 -12.69
C ALA A 268 -34.91 -20.72 -13.93
N SER A 269 -35.34 -19.99 -14.97
CA SER A 269 -35.85 -20.56 -16.23
C SER A 269 -34.83 -21.47 -16.95
N ASP A 270 -33.54 -21.19 -16.77
CA ASP A 270 -32.46 -21.87 -17.48
C ASP A 270 -32.12 -23.22 -16.83
N PHE A 271 -32.69 -23.51 -15.66
CA PHE A 271 -32.56 -24.79 -14.95
C PHE A 271 -33.27 -25.94 -15.67
N TYR A 272 -34.02 -25.65 -16.73
CA TYR A 272 -34.44 -26.66 -17.69
C TYR A 272 -33.25 -27.41 -18.32
N ASN A 273 -32.09 -26.75 -18.48
CA ASN A 273 -30.88 -27.42 -18.94
C ASN A 273 -30.25 -28.23 -17.79
N VAL A 274 -30.13 -29.55 -17.98
CA VAL A 274 -29.52 -30.48 -17.02
C VAL A 274 -28.16 -29.99 -16.53
N THR A 275 -27.32 -29.46 -17.42
CA THR A 275 -25.96 -29.01 -17.07
C THR A 275 -25.95 -27.74 -16.21
N THR A 276 -26.93 -26.84 -16.39
CA THR A 276 -27.09 -25.65 -15.55
C THR A 276 -27.61 -26.05 -14.18
N LEU A 277 -28.62 -26.93 -14.14
CA LEU A 277 -29.18 -27.47 -12.89
C LEU A 277 -28.09 -28.15 -12.04
N GLU A 278 -27.32 -29.06 -12.65
CA GLU A 278 -26.20 -29.75 -11.99
C GLU A 278 -25.15 -28.75 -11.46
N ARG A 279 -24.75 -27.78 -12.28
CA ARG A 279 -23.75 -26.77 -11.91
C ARG A 279 -24.21 -25.92 -10.74
N ALA A 280 -25.48 -25.49 -10.73
CA ALA A 280 -26.04 -24.66 -9.68
C ALA A 280 -26.07 -25.39 -8.32
N PHE A 281 -26.57 -26.63 -8.30
CA PHE A 281 -26.58 -27.44 -7.08
C PHE A 281 -25.16 -27.83 -6.63
N THR A 282 -24.25 -28.12 -7.56
CA THR A 282 -22.83 -28.39 -7.24
C THR A 282 -22.18 -27.19 -6.56
N LYS A 283 -22.34 -25.98 -7.11
CA LYS A 283 -21.79 -24.75 -6.52
C LYS A 283 -22.37 -24.50 -5.13
N ALA A 284 -23.68 -24.64 -4.95
CA ALA A 284 -24.31 -24.51 -3.64
C ALA A 284 -23.81 -25.54 -2.62
N TYR A 285 -23.66 -26.79 -3.01
CA TYR A 285 -23.23 -27.85 -2.10
C TYR A 285 -21.78 -27.62 -1.64
N LYS A 286 -20.91 -27.21 -2.55
CA LYS A 286 -19.52 -26.84 -2.23
C LYS A 286 -19.43 -25.64 -1.28
N THR A 287 -20.22 -24.59 -1.52
CA THR A 287 -20.27 -23.42 -0.63
C THR A 287 -20.81 -23.76 0.76
N ILE A 288 -21.87 -24.57 0.87
CA ILE A 288 -22.39 -24.98 2.17
C ILE A 288 -21.39 -25.87 2.90
N PHE A 289 -20.73 -26.80 2.19
CA PHE A 289 -19.70 -27.63 2.77
C PHE A 289 -18.50 -26.81 3.26
N SER A 290 -18.02 -25.84 2.48
CA SER A 290 -16.90 -24.98 2.91
C SER A 290 -17.28 -24.12 4.12
N ALA A 291 -18.50 -23.57 4.17
CA ALA A 291 -19.03 -22.86 5.34
C ALA A 291 -19.14 -23.77 6.58
N ALA A 292 -19.59 -25.02 6.39
CA ALA A 292 -19.69 -26.01 7.48
C ALA A 292 -18.31 -26.32 8.06
N ILE A 293 -17.33 -26.62 7.19
CA ILE A 293 -15.95 -26.91 7.62
C ILE A 293 -15.35 -25.69 8.33
N SER A 294 -15.55 -24.46 7.82
CA SER A 294 -15.07 -23.24 8.50
C SER A 294 -15.52 -23.16 9.95
N ARG A 295 -16.79 -23.52 10.22
CA ARG A 295 -17.37 -23.51 11.56
C ARG A 295 -16.81 -24.62 12.45
N LEU A 296 -16.70 -25.83 11.93
CA LEU A 296 -16.12 -26.95 12.69
C LEU A 296 -14.67 -26.66 13.09
N VAL A 297 -13.96 -25.99 12.20
CA VAL A 297 -12.54 -25.75 12.34
C VAL A 297 -12.23 -24.53 13.20
N SER A 298 -13.12 -23.54 13.30
CA SER A 298 -12.95 -22.36 14.17
C SER A 298 -13.03 -22.70 15.67
N GLU A 299 -13.56 -23.87 16.04
CA GLU A 299 -13.66 -24.35 17.42
C GLU A 299 -12.69 -25.50 17.77
N ALA A 300 -11.90 -26.00 16.81
CA ALA A 300 -10.89 -27.04 17.08
C ALA A 300 -9.82 -26.54 18.06
N LYS A 301 -9.66 -27.25 19.20
CA LYS A 301 -8.80 -26.82 20.33
C LYS A 301 -7.35 -27.25 20.21
N GLU A 302 -7.08 -28.31 19.47
CA GLU A 302 -5.75 -28.88 19.35
C GLU A 302 -4.94 -28.14 18.28
N THR A 303 -3.73 -27.73 18.64
CA THR A 303 -2.80 -27.02 17.76
C THR A 303 -1.47 -27.75 17.74
N GLU A 304 -0.92 -27.93 16.54
CA GLU A 304 0.37 -28.56 16.28
C GLU A 304 1.33 -27.56 15.65
N ALA A 305 2.61 -27.67 16.03
CA ALA A 305 3.66 -26.87 15.43
C ALA A 305 4.04 -27.46 14.07
N ILE A 306 3.78 -26.71 13.01
CA ILE A 306 4.14 -27.08 11.64
C ILE A 306 5.20 -26.14 11.07
N LEU A 307 6.05 -26.66 10.19
CA LEU A 307 6.98 -25.86 9.40
C LEU A 307 6.18 -25.06 8.36
N GLY A 308 6.48 -23.77 8.24
CA GLY A 308 5.88 -22.89 7.26
C GLY A 308 6.77 -21.68 6.99
N GLU A 309 6.57 -21.06 5.84
CA GLU A 309 7.33 -19.92 5.35
C GLU A 309 6.47 -18.65 5.40
N SER A 310 7.07 -17.53 5.76
CA SER A 310 6.44 -16.21 5.69
C SER A 310 7.17 -15.42 4.60
N HIS A 311 6.43 -15.03 3.57
CA HIS A 311 6.90 -14.23 2.45
C HIS A 311 6.38 -12.80 2.64
N TYR A 312 7.28 -11.84 2.73
CA TYR A 312 6.95 -10.42 2.81
C TYR A 312 7.98 -9.62 2.01
N THR A 313 7.56 -8.50 1.44
CA THR A 313 8.42 -7.66 0.62
C THR A 313 9.28 -6.76 1.51
N LEU A 314 10.60 -6.86 1.33
CA LEU A 314 11.56 -5.95 1.93
C LEU A 314 12.21 -5.14 0.82
N ASN A 315 12.11 -3.82 0.91
CA ASN A 315 12.77 -2.93 -0.05
C ASN A 315 14.24 -2.75 0.36
N GLY A 316 15.17 -3.05 -0.55
CA GLY A 316 16.61 -2.96 -0.32
C GLY A 316 17.39 -2.71 -1.60
N VAL A 317 18.65 -2.27 -1.49
CA VAL A 317 19.52 -1.95 -2.63
C VAL A 317 20.09 -3.24 -3.23
N VAL A 318 19.72 -3.56 -4.47
CA VAL A 318 20.26 -4.71 -5.20
C VAL A 318 21.37 -4.24 -6.14
N VAL A 319 22.60 -4.71 -5.91
CA VAL A 319 23.76 -4.40 -6.76
C VAL A 319 23.93 -5.48 -7.83
N SER A 320 23.98 -5.07 -9.10
CA SER A 320 24.17 -5.99 -10.24
C SER A 320 25.53 -6.71 -10.17
N ARG A 321 25.50 -8.05 -10.23
CA ARG A 321 26.71 -8.89 -10.11
C ARG A 321 27.69 -8.68 -11.27
N THR A 322 27.19 -8.45 -12.49
CA THR A 322 28.03 -8.24 -13.67
C THR A 322 28.82 -6.94 -13.56
N ILE A 323 28.16 -5.86 -13.15
CA ILE A 323 28.76 -4.54 -12.97
C ILE A 323 29.76 -4.59 -11.80
N SER A 324 29.39 -5.24 -10.68
CA SER A 324 30.27 -5.49 -9.54
C SER A 324 31.53 -6.26 -9.94
N ALA A 325 31.42 -7.33 -10.74
CA ALA A 325 32.58 -8.11 -11.18
C ALA A 325 33.53 -7.32 -12.10
N ILE A 326 32.99 -6.46 -12.98
CA ILE A 326 33.81 -5.57 -13.83
C ILE A 326 34.58 -4.57 -12.97
N LEU A 327 33.91 -3.94 -11.99
CA LEU A 327 34.54 -3.00 -11.07
C LEU A 327 35.61 -3.67 -10.20
N GLU A 328 35.34 -4.87 -9.67
CA GLU A 328 36.32 -5.69 -8.95
C GLU A 328 37.55 -5.98 -9.82
N GLY A 329 37.34 -6.36 -11.09
CA GLY A 329 38.41 -6.62 -12.06
C GLY A 329 39.25 -5.38 -12.37
N LEU A 330 38.60 -4.22 -12.57
CA LEU A 330 39.30 -2.94 -12.79
C LEU A 330 40.11 -2.52 -11.57
N LEU A 331 39.58 -2.74 -10.36
CA LEU A 331 40.27 -2.43 -9.11
C LEU A 331 41.49 -3.34 -8.90
N LEU A 332 41.38 -4.63 -9.23
CA LEU A 332 42.53 -5.55 -9.25
C LEU A 332 43.59 -5.14 -10.28
N LEU A 333 43.17 -4.72 -11.48
CA LEU A 333 44.09 -4.21 -12.50
C LEU A 333 44.80 -2.94 -12.02
N LEU A 334 44.08 -2.01 -11.40
CA LEU A 334 44.66 -0.81 -10.79
C LEU A 334 45.66 -1.15 -9.70
N ALA A 335 45.32 -2.08 -8.81
CA ALA A 335 46.23 -2.57 -7.77
C ALA A 335 47.50 -3.19 -8.38
N PHE A 336 47.36 -3.98 -9.44
CA PHE A 336 48.49 -4.55 -10.17
C PHE A 336 49.36 -3.47 -10.83
N LEU A 337 48.76 -2.49 -11.52
CA LEU A 337 49.49 -1.40 -12.15
C LEU A 337 50.23 -0.54 -11.12
N MET A 338 49.61 -0.26 -9.96
CA MET A 338 50.27 0.43 -8.85
C MET A 338 51.43 -0.38 -8.28
N ALA A 339 51.26 -1.70 -8.09
CA ALA A 339 52.33 -2.58 -7.65
C ALA A 339 53.47 -2.65 -8.67
N ALA A 340 53.17 -2.70 -9.97
CA ALA A 340 54.15 -2.68 -11.04
C ALA A 340 54.90 -1.33 -11.10
N ALA A 341 54.20 -0.21 -10.92
CA ALA A 341 54.82 1.11 -10.83
C ALA A 341 55.72 1.24 -9.59
N LEU A 342 55.30 0.70 -8.45
CA LEU A 342 56.10 0.67 -7.22
C LEU A 342 57.33 -0.24 -7.37
N TYR A 343 57.18 -1.41 -8.00
CA TYR A 343 58.28 -2.33 -8.29
C TYR A 343 59.30 -1.73 -9.27
N THR A 344 58.84 -1.09 -10.34
CA THR A 344 59.74 -0.45 -11.32
C THR A 344 60.42 0.80 -10.76
N SER A 345 59.73 1.61 -9.97
CA SER A 345 60.31 2.80 -9.32
C SER A 345 61.36 2.44 -8.27
N THR A 346 61.13 1.40 -7.45
CA THR A 346 62.11 0.92 -6.46
C THR A 346 63.37 0.32 -7.09
N LYS A 347 63.25 -0.31 -8.27
CA LYS A 347 64.40 -0.89 -8.99
C LYS A 347 65.21 0.13 -9.80
N SER A 348 64.65 1.31 -10.06
CA SER A 348 65.29 2.37 -10.85
C SER A 348 66.35 3.11 -10.03
N LYS A 349 67.62 3.09 -10.47
CA LYS A 349 68.69 3.85 -9.81
C LYS A 349 68.54 5.34 -10.07
N SER A 350 68.12 6.11 -9.06
CA SER A 350 68.07 7.57 -9.14
C SER A 350 69.44 8.18 -8.85
N LYS A 351 69.94 9.05 -9.74
CA LYS A 351 71.11 9.91 -9.52
C LYS A 351 70.74 11.28 -8.90
N LEU A 352 69.52 11.43 -8.40
CA LEU A 352 69.05 12.67 -7.77
C LEU A 352 69.43 12.70 -6.29
N ILE A 353 70.04 13.80 -5.83
CA ILE A 353 70.50 13.98 -4.43
C ILE A 353 69.44 14.69 -3.59
N SER A 354 68.55 15.44 -4.22
CA SER A 354 67.44 16.15 -3.57
C SER A 354 66.21 16.17 -4.49
N ASP A 355 65.05 16.50 -3.90
CA ASP A 355 63.77 16.67 -4.61
C ASP A 355 63.90 17.72 -5.74
N PRO A 356 63.69 17.35 -7.02
CA PRO A 356 63.81 18.27 -8.14
C PRO A 356 62.64 19.25 -8.29
N ALA A 357 61.66 19.21 -7.39
CA ALA A 357 60.44 20.01 -7.47
C ALA A 357 60.66 21.53 -7.27
N THR A 358 61.80 21.96 -6.70
CA THR A 358 62.07 23.38 -6.47
C THR A 358 62.77 24.03 -7.67
N LEU A 359 62.46 25.30 -7.95
CA LEU A 359 63.22 26.10 -8.92
C LEU A 359 64.69 26.24 -8.48
N GLY A 360 64.93 26.26 -7.18
CA GLY A 360 66.26 26.23 -6.58
C GLY A 360 67.10 25.02 -6.99
N PHE A 361 66.49 23.83 -7.09
CA PHE A 361 67.18 22.64 -7.60
C PHE A 361 67.61 22.82 -9.06
N ALA A 362 66.74 23.41 -9.90
CA ALA A 362 67.08 23.69 -11.30
C ALA A 362 68.26 24.67 -11.40
N PHE A 363 68.34 25.68 -10.52
CA PHE A 363 69.47 26.61 -10.48
C PHE A 363 70.77 25.91 -10.07
N LYS A 364 70.75 25.16 -8.96
CA LYS A 364 71.89 24.39 -8.46
C LYS A 364 72.40 23.38 -9.49
N SER A 365 71.49 22.76 -10.24
CA SER A 365 71.84 21.75 -11.24
C SER A 365 72.60 22.30 -12.44
N VAL A 366 72.43 23.59 -12.78
CA VAL A 366 73.03 24.18 -13.99
C VAL A 366 74.12 25.22 -13.66
N GLN A 367 74.25 25.62 -12.39
CA GLN A 367 75.21 26.61 -11.89
C GLN A 367 76.64 26.43 -12.42
N ASN A 368 77.13 25.18 -12.49
CA ASN A 368 78.49 24.87 -12.90
C ASN A 368 78.64 24.49 -14.40
N SER A 369 77.53 24.35 -15.13
CA SER A 369 77.51 23.87 -16.52
C SER A 369 77.45 25.03 -17.51
N ARG A 370 78.62 25.53 -17.91
CA ARG A 370 78.72 26.67 -18.86
C ARG A 370 78.15 26.32 -20.25
N THR A 371 78.28 25.07 -20.67
CA THR A 371 77.80 24.58 -21.97
C THR A 371 76.28 24.68 -22.08
N VAL A 372 75.56 24.23 -21.05
CA VAL A 372 74.10 24.27 -20.99
C VAL A 372 73.58 25.72 -20.85
N LEU A 373 74.23 26.53 -20.00
CA LEU A 373 73.85 27.96 -19.82
C LEU A 373 74.00 28.75 -21.12
N ASN A 374 75.14 28.63 -21.79
CA ASN A 374 75.39 29.38 -23.04
C ASN A 374 74.44 28.94 -24.17
N ARG A 375 74.10 27.65 -24.23
CA ARG A 375 73.17 27.13 -25.25
C ARG A 375 71.73 27.62 -25.06
N LEU A 376 71.28 27.76 -23.80
CA LEU A 376 69.92 28.17 -23.45
C LEU A 376 69.77 29.69 -23.25
N ALA A 377 70.86 30.46 -23.16
CA ALA A 377 70.84 31.90 -22.87
C ALA A 377 69.94 32.71 -23.82
N MET A 378 69.96 32.40 -25.12
CA MET A 378 69.19 33.11 -26.15
C MET A 378 67.79 32.52 -26.43
N GLU A 379 67.37 31.55 -25.63
CA GLU A 379 66.07 30.86 -25.80
C GLU A 379 65.01 31.37 -24.80
N ASP A 380 65.28 32.45 -24.08
CA ASP A 380 64.42 33.05 -23.05
C ASP A 380 63.05 33.54 -23.56
N SER A 381 63.01 34.11 -24.77
CA SER A 381 61.78 34.61 -25.40
C SER A 381 61.10 33.62 -26.34
N ALA A 382 61.67 32.42 -26.53
CA ALA A 382 61.16 31.41 -27.44
C ALA A 382 59.83 30.81 -26.95
N ASN A 383 58.90 30.54 -27.87
CA ASN A 383 57.68 29.81 -27.56
C ASN A 383 57.99 28.31 -27.37
N ALA A 384 57.04 27.54 -26.82
CA ALA A 384 57.29 26.13 -26.49
C ALA A 384 57.66 25.26 -27.72
N ALA A 385 57.01 25.49 -28.86
CA ALA A 385 57.26 24.72 -30.09
C ALA A 385 58.63 25.07 -30.68
N SER A 386 59.00 26.35 -30.70
CA SER A 386 60.31 26.81 -31.18
C SER A 386 61.44 26.32 -30.28
N LEU A 387 61.23 26.30 -28.95
CA LEU A 387 62.19 25.74 -28.01
C LEU A 387 62.36 24.24 -28.22
N GLN A 388 61.25 23.50 -28.39
CA GLN A 388 61.29 22.06 -28.64
C GLN A 388 62.00 21.74 -29.96
N SER A 389 61.76 22.49 -31.03
CA SER A 389 62.48 22.32 -32.29
C SER A 389 63.95 22.72 -32.19
N SER A 390 64.27 23.75 -31.38
CA SER A 390 65.65 24.19 -31.15
C SER A 390 66.47 23.13 -30.41
N LEU A 391 65.85 22.43 -29.45
CA LEU A 391 66.48 21.38 -28.65
C LEU A 391 66.30 19.97 -29.24
N ALA A 392 65.65 19.83 -30.40
CA ALA A 392 65.35 18.54 -31.01
C ALA A 392 66.65 17.82 -31.42
N GLY A 393 66.89 16.64 -30.84
CA GLY A 393 68.09 15.84 -31.11
C GLY A 393 69.26 16.07 -30.14
N GLU A 394 69.16 17.04 -29.22
CA GLU A 394 70.13 17.23 -28.14
C GLU A 394 69.78 16.32 -26.93
N ARG A 395 70.78 15.68 -26.32
CA ARG A 395 70.61 14.83 -25.14
C ARG A 395 71.23 15.47 -23.90
N PHE A 396 70.45 15.54 -22.84
CA PHE A 396 70.86 16.07 -21.54
C PHE A 396 70.94 14.93 -20.52
N PHE A 397 71.98 14.93 -19.69
CA PHE A 397 72.15 13.95 -18.62
C PHE A 397 72.52 14.65 -17.31
N ILE A 398 72.14 14.04 -16.19
CA ILE A 398 72.51 14.52 -14.84
C ILE A 398 73.62 13.62 -14.32
N GLU A 399 74.75 14.22 -13.99
CA GLU A 399 75.90 13.57 -13.36
C GLU A 399 76.13 14.12 -11.95
N LYS A 400 76.73 13.30 -11.09
CA LYS A 400 77.14 13.74 -9.75
C LYS A 400 78.47 14.46 -9.87
N GLY A 401 78.45 15.78 -9.68
CA GLY A 401 79.64 16.62 -9.72
C GLY A 401 80.65 16.30 -8.62
N VAL A 402 81.89 16.74 -8.82
CA VAL A 402 83.05 16.49 -7.93
C VAL A 402 82.82 16.98 -6.50
N THR A 403 82.01 18.03 -6.31
CA THR A 403 81.63 18.60 -5.01
C THR A 403 80.43 17.93 -4.34
N GLY A 404 79.89 16.85 -4.94
CA GLY A 404 78.69 16.19 -4.45
C GLY A 404 77.37 16.85 -4.87
N ASN A 405 77.40 17.91 -5.69
CA ASN A 405 76.21 18.53 -6.28
C ASN A 405 75.82 17.84 -7.59
N ASN A 406 74.53 17.80 -7.90
CA ASN A 406 74.07 17.35 -9.22
C ASN A 406 74.42 18.40 -10.28
N ILE A 407 75.03 17.98 -11.39
CA ILE A 407 75.35 18.84 -12.53
C ILE A 407 74.60 18.30 -13.75
N LEU A 408 73.82 19.17 -14.40
CA LEU A 408 73.17 18.89 -15.68
C LEU A 408 74.16 19.22 -16.80
N GLU A 409 74.53 18.21 -17.58
CA GLU A 409 75.40 18.33 -18.75
C GLU A 409 74.67 17.92 -20.03
N MET A 410 75.25 18.31 -21.15
CA MET A 410 74.75 18.02 -22.50
C MET A 410 75.79 17.19 -23.25
N GLU A 411 75.34 16.18 -23.98
CA GLU A 411 76.19 15.40 -24.90
C GLU A 411 76.67 16.32 -26.04
N LEU A 412 77.98 16.62 -26.09
CA LEU A 412 78.55 17.50 -27.13
C LEU A 412 78.40 16.85 -28.52
N ASN A 413 77.44 17.32 -29.31
CA ASN A 413 77.45 17.08 -30.75
C ASN A 413 78.42 18.08 -31.41
N THR A 414 79.29 17.60 -32.29
CA THR A 414 80.32 18.35 -33.06
C THR A 414 79.77 19.42 -34.03
N ARG A 415 78.49 19.79 -33.90
CA ARG A 415 77.79 20.75 -34.74
C ARG A 415 77.21 21.94 -33.95
N SER A 416 77.94 22.41 -32.94
CA SER A 416 77.60 23.67 -32.27
C SER A 416 78.35 24.82 -32.94
N GLU A 417 77.74 25.41 -33.96
CA GLU A 417 78.23 26.67 -34.52
C GLU A 417 78.20 27.75 -33.43
N THR A 418 79.36 28.35 -33.15
CA THR A 418 79.49 29.57 -32.36
C THR A 418 78.67 30.68 -33.02
N ARG A 419 77.50 30.97 -32.45
CA ARG A 419 76.69 32.14 -32.83
C ARG A 419 77.54 33.40 -32.61
N THR A 420 77.83 34.13 -33.68
CA THR A 420 78.46 35.45 -33.64
C THR A 420 77.58 36.45 -32.90
N ASP A 421 78.18 37.18 -31.95
CA ASP A 421 77.57 38.21 -31.11
C ASP A 421 76.95 39.36 -31.92
N THR A 422 75.66 39.25 -32.23
CA THR A 422 74.81 40.43 -32.46
C THR A 422 74.16 40.82 -31.15
N ARG A 423 74.53 41.97 -30.59
CA ARG A 423 73.89 42.52 -29.37
C ARG A 423 72.38 42.64 -29.56
N ARG A 424 71.61 41.89 -28.75
CA ARG A 424 70.15 41.95 -28.73
C ARG A 424 69.69 43.22 -28.01
N LYS A 425 69.19 44.19 -28.79
CA LYS A 425 68.71 45.49 -28.28
C LYS A 425 67.25 45.48 -27.81
N GLU A 426 66.43 44.51 -28.26
CA GLU A 426 65.01 44.43 -27.92
C GLU A 426 64.54 42.97 -27.75
N VAL A 427 63.61 42.74 -26.81
CA VAL A 427 62.99 41.44 -26.52
C VAL A 427 61.49 41.54 -26.77
N GLU A 428 61.04 41.03 -27.92
CA GLU A 428 59.63 40.90 -28.29
C GLU A 428 59.21 39.42 -28.22
N TYR A 429 58.09 39.14 -27.55
CA TYR A 429 57.48 37.82 -27.51
C TYR A 429 55.96 37.93 -27.37
N LYS A 430 55.24 36.91 -27.83
CA LYS A 430 53.78 36.80 -27.66
C LYS A 430 53.49 36.02 -26.38
N PRO A 431 52.85 36.60 -25.36
CA PRO A 431 52.50 35.86 -24.15
C PRO A 431 51.57 34.68 -24.46
N THR A 432 51.85 33.53 -23.85
CA THR A 432 51.05 32.30 -24.05
C THR A 432 50.21 32.00 -22.81
N ARG A 433 49.01 31.45 -23.04
CA ARG A 433 48.07 31.00 -21.99
C ARG A 433 47.76 29.51 -22.22
N PRO A 434 47.69 28.68 -21.17
CA PRO A 434 47.20 27.31 -21.32
C PRO A 434 45.76 27.35 -21.87
N LYS A 435 45.41 26.37 -22.71
CA LYS A 435 44.05 26.29 -23.30
C LYS A 435 43.00 26.05 -22.21
N GLU A 436 43.37 25.27 -21.20
CA GLU A 436 42.56 24.93 -20.01
C GLU A 436 42.20 26.20 -19.24
N LEU A 437 43.16 27.11 -19.12
CA LEU A 437 43.01 28.36 -18.39
C LEU A 437 42.34 29.43 -19.24
N SER A 438 41.96 29.19 -20.50
CA SER A 438 41.36 30.22 -21.36
C SER A 438 40.05 30.77 -20.77
N PRO A 439 39.70 32.04 -21.03
CA PRO A 439 38.45 32.60 -20.52
C PRO A 439 37.21 31.91 -21.11
N LEU A 440 37.33 31.37 -22.33
CA LEU A 440 36.24 30.63 -22.99
C LEU A 440 35.98 29.29 -22.31
N THR A 441 37.03 28.51 -22.03
CA THR A 441 36.90 27.22 -21.30
C THR A 441 36.40 27.43 -19.88
N GLY A 442 36.88 28.46 -19.19
CA GLY A 442 36.39 28.83 -17.86
C GLY A 442 34.92 29.23 -17.86
N CYS A 443 34.50 30.06 -18.81
CA CYS A 443 33.09 30.45 -18.97
C CYS A 443 32.20 29.23 -19.25
N LEU A 444 32.60 28.38 -20.21
CA LEU A 444 31.86 27.18 -20.56
C LEU A 444 31.71 26.22 -19.37
N LEU A 445 32.77 26.00 -18.59
CA LEU A 445 32.71 25.14 -17.41
C LEU A 445 31.80 25.72 -16.32
N VAL A 446 31.92 27.02 -16.03
CA VAL A 446 31.05 27.69 -15.04
C VAL A 446 29.58 27.62 -15.49
N CYS A 447 29.30 27.83 -16.78
CA CYS A 447 27.95 27.67 -17.33
C CYS A 447 27.42 26.25 -17.15
N ILE A 448 28.24 25.21 -17.38
CA ILE A 448 27.85 23.82 -17.17
C ILE A 448 27.54 23.53 -15.69
N LEU A 449 28.38 24.01 -14.76
CA LEU A 449 28.16 23.83 -13.33
C LEU A 449 26.88 24.53 -12.86
N LEU A 450 26.66 25.77 -13.30
CA LEU A 450 25.43 26.51 -12.98
C LEU A 450 24.20 25.89 -13.62
N ALA A 451 24.31 25.33 -14.84
CA ALA A 451 23.24 24.57 -15.46
C ALA A 451 22.91 23.31 -14.65
N GLY A 452 23.91 22.57 -14.17
CA GLY A 452 23.72 21.42 -13.28
C GLY A 452 22.98 21.78 -12.00
N VAL A 453 23.37 22.89 -11.35
CA VAL A 453 22.65 23.44 -10.19
C VAL A 453 21.20 23.78 -10.55
N GLY A 454 20.98 24.43 -11.70
CA GLY A 454 19.64 24.74 -12.19
C GLY A 454 18.76 23.51 -12.43
N VAL A 455 19.34 22.43 -12.97
CA VAL A 455 18.64 21.14 -13.18
C VAL A 455 18.26 20.50 -11.85
N LEU A 456 19.18 20.46 -10.87
CA LEU A 456 18.87 19.89 -9.55
C LEU A 456 17.77 20.68 -8.83
N ILE A 457 17.83 22.01 -8.86
CA ILE A 457 16.78 22.87 -8.29
C ILE A 457 15.45 22.65 -9.02
N TYR A 458 15.48 22.52 -10.35
CA TYR A 458 14.29 22.22 -11.14
C TYR A 458 13.66 20.88 -10.76
N PHE A 459 14.47 19.83 -10.62
CA PHE A 459 13.99 18.51 -10.20
C PHE A 459 13.45 18.53 -8.79
N LYS A 460 14.11 19.17 -7.82
CA LYS A 460 13.58 19.29 -6.46
C LYS A 460 12.24 20.03 -6.42
N LYS A 461 12.11 21.11 -7.20
CA LYS A 461 10.84 21.82 -7.34
C LYS A 461 9.75 20.96 -8.01
N LYS A 462 10.11 20.14 -9.00
CA LYS A 462 9.17 19.24 -9.67
C LYS A 462 8.75 18.07 -8.80
N GLU A 463 9.65 17.53 -7.99
CA GLU A 463 9.37 16.52 -6.97
C GLU A 463 8.32 17.03 -5.98
N GLU A 464 8.48 18.25 -5.45
CA GLU A 464 7.52 18.86 -4.52
C GLU A 464 6.12 19.06 -5.14
N ILE A 465 6.06 19.46 -6.42
CA ILE A 465 4.79 19.68 -7.13
C ILE A 465 4.09 18.36 -7.49
N LEU A 466 4.85 17.34 -7.87
CA LEU A 466 4.32 16.06 -8.38
C LEU A 466 4.23 14.96 -7.32
N GLN A 467 4.61 15.25 -6.07
CA GLN A 467 4.73 14.28 -4.98
C GLN A 467 5.64 13.09 -5.37
N GLY A 468 6.80 13.43 -5.91
CA GLY A 468 7.74 12.48 -6.51
C GLY A 468 7.72 12.51 -8.04
N LEU A 469 8.89 12.33 -8.65
CA LEU A 469 9.05 12.34 -10.09
C LEU A 469 8.56 11.00 -10.68
N PRO A 470 7.78 11.01 -11.77
CA PRO A 470 7.34 9.79 -12.44
C PRO A 470 8.54 9.07 -13.06
N ARG A 471 8.51 7.74 -13.02
CA ARG A 471 9.54 6.91 -13.65
C ARG A 471 9.48 7.05 -15.17
N PRO A 472 10.62 7.26 -15.85
CA PRO A 472 10.65 7.34 -17.31
C PRO A 472 10.55 5.98 -18.02
N SER A 473 10.82 4.88 -17.32
CA SER A 473 10.75 3.50 -17.83
C SER A 473 10.57 2.51 -16.67
N ASP A 474 10.22 1.26 -16.96
CA ASP A 474 10.25 0.16 -15.98
C ASP A 474 11.55 -0.68 -16.08
N ASN A 475 12.40 -0.38 -17.07
CA ASN A 475 13.66 -1.09 -17.27
C ASN A 475 14.70 -0.65 -16.23
N PHE A 476 15.01 -1.55 -15.28
CA PHE A 476 15.99 -1.33 -14.21
C PHE A 476 17.31 -0.69 -14.69
N GLU A 477 17.87 -1.18 -15.81
CA GLU A 477 19.15 -0.68 -16.33
C GLU A 477 19.09 0.77 -16.82
N VAL A 478 17.96 1.18 -17.40
CA VAL A 478 17.77 2.56 -17.89
C VAL A 478 17.65 3.52 -16.71
N LEU A 479 17.01 3.09 -15.62
CA LEU A 479 16.85 3.90 -14.41
C LEU A 479 18.19 4.05 -13.68
N GLN A 480 18.94 2.96 -13.52
CA GLN A 480 20.29 3.02 -12.96
C GLN A 480 21.23 3.94 -13.76
N LEU A 481 21.10 3.95 -15.09
CA LEU A 481 21.85 4.86 -15.94
C LEU A 481 21.52 6.32 -15.67
N LEU A 482 20.23 6.64 -15.55
CA LEU A 482 19.75 8.01 -15.37
C LEU A 482 19.98 8.54 -13.95
N GLU A 483 19.71 7.72 -12.94
CA GLU A 483 19.72 8.07 -11.53
C GLU A 483 21.13 8.06 -10.93
N ASN A 484 21.94 7.04 -11.24
CA ASN A 484 23.22 6.82 -10.56
C ASN A 484 24.42 7.04 -11.48
N TYR A 485 24.40 6.52 -12.72
CA TYR A 485 25.59 6.57 -13.58
C TYR A 485 25.84 7.92 -14.25
N ILE A 486 24.83 8.59 -14.82
CA ILE A 486 25.04 9.91 -15.45
C ILE A 486 25.61 10.93 -14.46
N PRO A 487 25.06 11.08 -13.23
CA PRO A 487 25.61 12.03 -12.28
C PRO A 487 27.02 11.64 -11.78
N THR A 488 27.29 10.35 -11.64
CA THR A 488 28.64 9.83 -11.34
C THR A 488 29.63 10.12 -12.47
N ILE A 489 29.25 9.92 -13.74
CA ILE A 489 30.07 10.24 -14.91
C ILE A 489 30.39 11.74 -14.96
N PHE A 490 29.40 12.59 -14.70
CA PHE A 490 29.59 14.04 -14.68
C PHE A 490 30.66 14.47 -13.64
N THR A 491 30.56 13.96 -12.42
CA THR A 491 31.50 14.31 -11.34
C THR A 491 32.88 13.71 -11.55
N THR A 492 32.95 12.47 -12.04
CA THR A 492 34.22 11.81 -12.37
C THR A 492 34.95 12.46 -13.55
N LEU A 493 34.26 13.15 -14.46
CA LEU A 493 34.89 13.97 -15.50
C LEU A 493 35.35 15.35 -14.97
N LEU A 494 34.65 15.90 -13.97
CA LEU A 494 34.98 17.18 -13.35
C LEU A 494 36.26 17.10 -12.51
N GLU A 495 36.47 15.99 -11.79
CA GLU A 495 37.62 15.81 -10.90
C GLU A 495 38.98 15.96 -11.64
N PRO A 496 39.29 15.19 -12.71
CA PRO A 496 40.54 15.32 -13.44
C PRO A 496 40.79 16.73 -13.95
N PHE A 497 39.74 17.43 -14.39
CA PHE A 497 39.85 18.81 -14.85
C PHE A 497 40.26 19.75 -13.71
N LEU A 498 39.64 19.64 -12.54
CA LEU A 498 39.99 20.45 -11.37
C LEU A 498 41.39 20.13 -10.83
N VAL A 499 41.79 18.86 -10.86
CA VAL A 499 43.15 18.45 -10.49
C VAL A 499 44.17 19.02 -11.48
N LEU A 500 43.91 18.96 -12.78
CA LEU A 500 44.75 19.57 -13.82
C LEU A 500 44.85 21.09 -13.65
N LEU A 501 43.72 21.75 -13.40
CA LEU A 501 43.67 23.19 -13.17
C LEU A 501 44.52 23.56 -11.94
N THR A 502 44.31 22.86 -10.82
CA THR A 502 45.08 23.06 -9.58
C THR A 502 46.57 22.84 -9.83
N ARG A 503 46.96 21.81 -10.60
CA ARG A 503 48.36 21.58 -10.99
C ARG A 503 48.95 22.74 -11.80
N ILE A 504 48.20 23.31 -12.74
CA ILE A 504 48.65 24.48 -13.50
C ILE A 504 48.82 25.68 -12.56
N PHE A 505 47.91 25.89 -11.60
CA PHE A 505 48.05 26.93 -10.59
C PHE A 505 49.26 26.69 -9.67
N CYS A 506 49.56 25.45 -9.26
CA CYS A 506 50.77 25.11 -8.51
C CYS A 506 52.06 25.50 -9.26
N ILE A 507 52.09 25.30 -10.58
CA ILE A 507 53.24 25.65 -11.44
C ILE A 507 53.37 27.17 -11.62
N LEU A 508 52.24 27.88 -11.78
CA LEU A 508 52.24 29.32 -12.04
C LEU A 508 52.38 30.17 -10.77
N GLN A 509 52.02 29.64 -9.59
CA GLN A 509 52.00 30.40 -8.35
C GLN A 509 53.36 31.03 -7.99
N PRO A 510 54.52 30.33 -8.06
CA PRO A 510 55.83 30.94 -7.78
C PRO A 510 56.16 32.09 -8.75
N PHE A 511 55.82 31.94 -10.03
CA PHE A 511 56.04 32.96 -11.05
C PHE A 511 55.12 34.17 -10.87
N ASN A 512 53.87 33.95 -10.46
CA ASN A 512 52.94 35.02 -10.11
C ASN A 512 53.44 35.85 -8.93
N THR A 513 54.08 35.22 -7.94
CA THR A 513 54.72 35.91 -6.81
C THR A 513 55.98 36.64 -7.28
N LEU A 514 56.87 36.01 -8.05
CA LEU A 514 58.07 36.64 -8.64
C LEU A 514 57.75 37.85 -9.54
N ARG A 515 56.59 37.85 -10.20
CA ARG A 515 56.12 39.00 -11.00
C ARG A 515 55.80 40.23 -10.13
N LYS A 516 55.39 40.04 -8.87
CA LYS A 516 55.06 41.14 -7.94
C LYS A 516 56.30 41.86 -7.40
N GLY A 517 57.48 41.25 -7.51
CA GLY A 517 58.77 41.82 -7.13
C GLY A 517 59.20 41.51 -5.69
N ASN A 518 60.47 41.77 -5.37
CA ASN A 518 61.06 41.73 -4.02
C ASN A 518 60.77 40.44 -3.21
N CYS A 519 60.98 39.28 -3.83
CA CYS A 519 60.60 37.99 -3.22
C CYS A 519 61.77 37.26 -2.55
N ASN A 520 61.56 36.75 -1.34
CA ASN A 520 62.51 35.88 -0.65
C ASN A 520 62.58 34.49 -1.31
N PRO A 521 63.78 33.86 -1.42
CA PRO A 521 63.94 32.54 -2.04
C PRO A 521 63.11 31.43 -1.38
N GLU A 522 62.86 31.50 -0.07
CA GLU A 522 62.02 30.54 0.67
C GLU A 522 60.54 30.55 0.22
N GLN A 523 60.04 31.70 -0.26
CA GLN A 523 58.64 31.89 -0.67
C GLN A 523 58.41 31.67 -2.17
N THR A 524 59.46 31.54 -2.97
CA THR A 524 59.38 31.36 -4.43
C THR A 524 60.24 30.20 -4.92
N LEU A 525 61.57 30.34 -4.84
CA LEU A 525 62.53 29.40 -5.44
C LEU A 525 62.57 28.04 -4.74
N GLU A 526 62.38 27.99 -3.42
CA GLU A 526 62.40 26.76 -2.62
C GLU A 526 60.98 26.21 -2.34
N THR A 527 59.94 26.76 -2.98
CA THR A 527 58.57 26.27 -2.80
C THR A 527 58.35 24.92 -3.49
N LYS A 528 57.82 23.95 -2.73
CA LYS A 528 57.63 22.56 -3.17
C LYS A 528 56.20 22.28 -3.63
N TYR A 529 55.64 23.13 -4.50
CA TYR A 529 54.27 22.97 -5.02
C TYR A 529 54.12 21.93 -6.14
N THR A 530 55.21 21.40 -6.68
CA THR A 530 55.16 20.37 -7.73
C THR A 530 55.55 18.98 -7.22
N SER A 531 55.95 18.88 -5.94
CA SER A 531 56.45 17.65 -5.30
C SER A 531 55.34 16.67 -4.87
N LEU A 532 54.12 17.17 -4.65
CA LEU A 532 52.99 16.39 -4.16
C LEU A 532 51.81 16.51 -5.12
N PRO A 533 50.89 15.52 -5.14
CA PRO A 533 49.59 15.67 -5.78
C PRO A 533 48.90 16.95 -5.31
N PRO A 534 48.20 17.68 -6.21
CA PRO A 534 47.59 18.97 -5.88
C PRO A 534 46.70 18.96 -4.63
N GLN A 535 46.00 17.86 -4.39
CA GLN A 535 45.14 17.65 -3.23
C GLN A 535 45.90 17.69 -1.88
N LEU A 536 47.15 17.23 -1.85
CA LEU A 536 47.98 17.13 -0.63
C LEU A 536 48.78 18.41 -0.33
N ILE A 537 48.71 19.41 -1.22
CA ILE A 537 49.44 20.69 -1.08
C ILE A 537 48.69 21.67 -0.18
N LEU A 538 47.43 21.40 0.15
CA LEU A 538 46.53 22.26 0.92
C LEU A 538 47.20 22.94 2.12
N TRP A 539 47.81 22.15 3.01
CA TRP A 539 48.42 22.68 4.23
C TRP A 539 49.61 23.62 3.95
N ARG A 540 50.40 23.31 2.90
CA ARG A 540 51.53 24.15 2.48
C ARG A 540 51.06 25.49 1.91
N ALA A 541 49.99 25.47 1.10
CA ALA A 541 49.40 26.68 0.51
C ALA A 541 48.72 27.59 1.55
N VAL A 542 48.09 27.01 2.58
CA VAL A 542 47.53 27.77 3.72
C VAL A 542 48.64 28.47 4.49
N ARG A 543 49.70 27.75 4.85
CA ARG A 543 50.83 28.31 5.62
C ARG A 543 51.58 29.41 4.87
N SER A 544 51.58 29.37 3.54
CA SER A 544 52.20 30.40 2.69
C SER A 544 51.27 31.57 2.35
N GLY A 545 50.03 31.61 2.84
CA GLY A 545 49.05 32.67 2.54
C GLY A 545 48.50 32.68 1.12
N HIS A 546 48.54 31.56 0.39
CA HIS A 546 48.06 31.45 -0.99
C HIS A 546 46.59 30.99 -1.05
N PHE A 547 45.66 31.85 -0.63
CA PHE A 547 44.24 31.49 -0.45
C PHE A 547 43.51 30.96 -1.70
N LEU A 548 43.83 31.46 -2.90
CA LEU A 548 43.23 30.96 -4.15
C LEU A 548 43.64 29.50 -4.42
N LEU A 549 44.93 29.19 -4.19
CA LEU A 549 45.46 27.84 -4.35
C LEU A 549 44.86 26.91 -3.28
N THR A 550 44.73 27.39 -2.04
CA THR A 550 44.04 26.69 -0.96
C THR A 550 42.60 26.33 -1.36
N ALA A 551 41.83 27.30 -1.89
CA ALA A 551 40.45 27.06 -2.31
C ALA A 551 40.36 26.02 -3.42
N LEU A 552 41.23 26.08 -4.43
CA LEU A 552 41.29 25.07 -5.51
C LEU A 552 41.63 23.66 -4.98
N CYS A 553 42.53 23.56 -4.00
CA CYS A 553 42.85 22.28 -3.35
C CYS A 553 41.65 21.72 -2.57
N ILE A 554 40.91 22.57 -1.84
CA ILE A 554 39.68 22.18 -1.15
C ILE A 554 38.63 21.69 -2.16
N MET A 555 38.45 22.39 -3.28
CA MET A 555 37.50 21.97 -4.31
C MET A 555 37.87 20.62 -4.91
N ALA A 556 39.16 20.37 -5.19
CA ALA A 556 39.62 19.08 -5.71
C ALA A 556 39.35 17.91 -4.74
N LEU A 557 39.31 18.16 -3.42
CA LEU A 557 38.89 17.18 -2.42
C LEU A 557 37.36 17.02 -2.35
N LEU A 558 36.63 18.14 -2.35
CA LEU A 558 35.17 18.14 -2.25
C LEU A 558 34.48 17.50 -3.46
N VAL A 559 35.11 17.46 -4.64
CA VAL A 559 34.52 16.78 -5.81
C VAL A 559 34.38 15.27 -5.60
N ASN A 560 35.26 14.64 -4.83
CA ASN A 560 35.09 13.24 -4.44
C ASN A 560 33.85 13.02 -3.56
N LEU A 561 33.59 13.95 -2.63
CA LEU A 561 32.37 13.94 -1.83
C LEU A 561 31.13 14.22 -2.69
N LEU A 562 31.24 15.11 -3.66
CA LEU A 562 30.18 15.40 -4.63
C LEU A 562 29.83 14.16 -5.47
N THR A 563 30.80 13.32 -5.86
CA THR A 563 30.53 12.07 -6.59
C THR A 563 29.62 11.14 -5.78
N VAL A 564 29.89 10.98 -4.49
CA VAL A 564 29.07 10.12 -3.61
C VAL A 564 27.71 10.75 -3.35
N ALA A 565 27.67 12.05 -3.04
CA ALA A 565 26.43 12.75 -2.73
C ALA A 565 25.49 12.79 -3.94
N LEU A 566 26.01 13.14 -5.12
CA LEU A 566 25.22 13.27 -6.33
C LEU A 566 24.78 11.91 -6.89
N GLY A 567 25.65 10.90 -6.82
CA GLY A 567 25.35 9.54 -7.25
C GLY A 567 24.37 8.78 -6.36
N GLY A 568 24.08 9.28 -5.15
CA GLY A 568 23.06 8.74 -4.24
C GLY A 568 21.90 9.70 -3.97
N THR A 569 21.74 10.75 -4.79
CA THR A 569 20.68 11.74 -4.58
C THR A 569 19.31 11.20 -4.97
N PHE A 570 19.19 10.36 -6.00
CA PHE A 570 17.91 9.87 -6.49
C PHE A 570 17.54 8.54 -5.81
N ASN A 571 16.38 8.49 -5.15
CA ASN A 571 15.85 7.32 -4.45
C ASN A 571 14.44 6.99 -4.92
N GLU A 572 14.11 5.71 -5.03
CA GLU A 572 12.77 5.25 -5.40
C GLU A 572 11.94 4.83 -4.18
N LEU A 573 10.71 5.32 -4.08
CA LEU A 573 9.77 4.92 -3.02
C LEU A 573 8.35 4.69 -3.59
N PRO A 574 7.62 3.67 -3.12
CA PRO A 574 6.19 3.51 -3.43
C PRO A 574 5.37 4.56 -2.66
N VAL A 575 4.57 5.33 -3.38
CA VAL A 575 3.72 6.39 -2.81
C VAL A 575 2.33 6.31 -3.41
N GLN A 576 1.31 6.52 -2.57
CA GLN A 576 -0.07 6.61 -2.99
C GLN A 576 -0.38 7.98 -3.58
N ILE A 577 -0.76 8.02 -4.85
CA ILE A 577 -1.08 9.26 -5.57
C ILE A 577 -2.56 9.30 -5.88
N GLN A 578 -3.15 10.48 -5.64
CA GLN A 578 -4.56 10.76 -5.87
C GLN A 578 -4.74 11.40 -7.25
N TYR A 579 -5.58 10.77 -8.08
CA TYR A 579 -6.01 11.36 -9.35
C TYR A 579 -7.49 11.70 -9.29
N PRO A 580 -7.91 12.91 -9.70
CA PRO A 580 -9.32 13.24 -9.81
C PRO A 580 -9.96 12.41 -10.92
N VAL A 581 -11.12 11.84 -10.63
CA VAL A 581 -11.95 11.06 -11.55
C VAL A 581 -13.42 11.43 -11.36
N THR A 582 -14.25 11.06 -12.32
CA THR A 582 -15.69 11.31 -12.26
C THR A 582 -16.43 9.98 -12.37
N PHE A 583 -17.32 9.75 -11.42
CA PHE A 583 -18.22 8.61 -11.35
C PHE A 583 -19.61 9.03 -11.80
N GLN A 584 -20.44 8.07 -12.17
CA GLN A 584 -21.86 8.29 -12.43
C GLN A 584 -22.67 7.84 -11.21
N ALA A 585 -23.57 8.67 -10.69
CA ALA A 585 -24.46 8.25 -9.60
C ALA A 585 -25.36 7.10 -10.09
N ALA A 586 -25.47 6.02 -9.29
CA ALA A 586 -26.37 4.92 -9.59
C ALA A 586 -27.77 5.15 -8.98
N ARG A 587 -27.83 5.85 -7.84
CA ARG A 587 -29.07 6.16 -7.11
C ARG A 587 -29.08 7.61 -6.65
N VAL A 588 -30.27 8.19 -6.55
CA VAL A 588 -30.50 9.53 -6.01
C VAL A 588 -31.29 9.48 -4.70
N PRO A 589 -31.23 10.50 -3.84
CA PRO A 589 -31.93 10.52 -2.55
C PRO A 589 -33.47 10.41 -2.61
N ASP A 590 -34.06 10.61 -3.79
CA ASP A 590 -35.52 10.55 -3.96
C ASP A 590 -36.04 9.11 -3.89
N LEU A 591 -37.12 8.90 -3.14
CA LEU A 591 -37.71 7.58 -2.97
C LEU A 591 -38.51 7.13 -4.21
N SER A 592 -38.35 5.86 -4.57
CA SER A 592 -39.13 5.19 -5.62
C SER A 592 -40.47 4.67 -5.10
N ARG A 593 -40.49 4.27 -3.82
CA ARG A 593 -41.63 3.70 -3.10
C ARG A 593 -41.67 4.18 -1.64
N ASP A 594 -42.86 4.12 -1.02
CA ASP A 594 -43.09 4.65 0.33
C ASP A 594 -42.81 3.63 1.45
N THR A 595 -42.57 2.36 1.09
CA THR A 595 -42.29 1.26 2.02
C THR A 595 -40.89 0.70 1.80
N LEU A 596 -40.20 0.39 2.90
CA LEU A 596 -38.88 -0.24 2.92
C LEU A 596 -38.92 -1.65 2.31
N LEU A 597 -39.94 -2.45 2.65
CA LEU A 597 -40.19 -3.76 2.04
C LEU A 597 -41.30 -3.68 0.98
N ASN A 598 -41.22 -4.54 -0.04
CA ASN A 598 -42.24 -4.65 -1.08
C ASN A 598 -43.56 -5.20 -0.48
N GLU A 599 -44.71 -4.82 -1.02
CA GLU A 599 -46.04 -5.17 -0.47
C GLU A 599 -46.27 -6.68 -0.34
N LEU A 600 -45.64 -7.50 -1.20
CA LEU A 600 -45.65 -8.97 -1.11
C LEU A 600 -45.16 -9.52 0.25
N TYR A 601 -44.25 -8.81 0.92
CA TYR A 601 -43.72 -9.20 2.24
C TYR A 601 -44.59 -8.72 3.39
N LEU A 602 -45.37 -7.66 3.15
CA LEU A 602 -46.37 -7.15 4.09
C LEU A 602 -47.59 -8.07 4.21
N ALA A 603 -47.64 -9.21 3.50
CA ALA A 603 -48.67 -10.26 3.60
C ALA A 603 -48.31 -11.38 4.60
N GLY A 604 -47.37 -11.11 5.52
CA GLY A 604 -47.09 -11.94 6.69
C GLY A 604 -46.11 -13.08 6.51
N LYS A 605 -45.00 -12.78 5.82
CA LYS A 605 -43.87 -13.69 5.67
C LYS A 605 -42.66 -13.21 6.47
N PRO A 606 -41.86 -14.12 7.06
CA PRO A 606 -40.61 -13.76 7.74
C PRO A 606 -39.60 -13.14 6.78
N TYR A 607 -38.97 -12.05 7.22
CA TYR A 607 -37.82 -11.42 6.55
C TYR A 607 -36.64 -11.40 7.52
N HIS A 608 -35.53 -12.05 7.13
CA HIS A 608 -34.39 -12.31 8.03
C HIS A 608 -33.03 -11.93 7.42
N ASP A 609 -33.01 -11.28 6.26
CA ASP A 609 -31.78 -10.96 5.53
C ASP A 609 -30.83 -10.08 6.35
N HIS A 610 -31.38 -9.08 7.04
CA HIS A 610 -30.62 -8.19 7.94
C HIS A 610 -29.97 -8.97 9.09
N TYR A 611 -30.65 -10.00 9.59
CA TYR A 611 -30.12 -10.90 10.61
C TYR A 611 -29.00 -11.78 10.06
N TYR A 612 -29.19 -12.39 8.89
CA TYR A 612 -28.17 -13.26 8.28
C TYR A 612 -26.87 -12.51 7.99
N ALA A 613 -26.94 -11.30 7.42
CA ALA A 613 -25.74 -10.48 7.18
C ALA A 613 -25.07 -9.99 8.48
N ALA A 614 -25.87 -9.60 9.48
CA ALA A 614 -25.33 -9.16 10.76
C ALA A 614 -24.66 -10.32 11.50
N TYR A 615 -25.24 -11.52 11.44
CA TYR A 615 -24.70 -12.73 12.05
C TYR A 615 -23.33 -13.06 11.48
N THR A 616 -23.18 -13.16 10.16
CA THR A 616 -21.92 -13.52 9.51
C THR A 616 -20.83 -12.49 9.77
N ASN A 617 -21.18 -11.20 9.71
CA ASN A 617 -20.26 -10.12 10.00
C ASN A 617 -19.77 -10.11 11.46
N ILE A 618 -20.64 -10.37 12.44
CA ILE A 618 -20.25 -10.41 13.87
C ILE A 618 -19.51 -11.71 14.22
N SER A 619 -19.96 -12.86 13.70
CA SER A 619 -19.42 -14.17 14.09
C SER A 619 -18.14 -14.56 13.36
N ALA A 620 -18.01 -14.25 12.07
CA ALA A 620 -16.90 -14.65 11.21
C ALA A 620 -16.05 -13.48 10.70
N ASN A 621 -16.33 -12.25 11.17
CA ASN A 621 -15.64 -11.02 10.77
C ASN A 621 -15.59 -10.81 9.23
N THR A 622 -16.66 -11.22 8.54
CA THR A 622 -16.79 -11.05 7.09
C THR A 622 -17.13 -9.61 6.74
N THR A 623 -16.84 -9.20 5.50
CA THR A 623 -17.27 -7.88 4.99
C THR A 623 -18.81 -7.78 5.00
N LEU A 624 -19.31 -6.58 5.29
CA LEU A 624 -20.73 -6.27 5.07
C LEU A 624 -21.01 -6.16 3.57
N PRO A 625 -22.28 -6.19 3.13
CA PRO A 625 -22.62 -6.05 1.73
C PRO A 625 -22.08 -4.74 1.12
N PRO A 626 -21.91 -4.67 -0.22
CA PRO A 626 -21.48 -3.45 -0.90
C PRO A 626 -22.31 -2.23 -0.49
N TRP A 627 -21.65 -1.08 -0.36
CA TRP A 627 -22.23 0.20 0.05
C TRP A 627 -22.81 0.24 1.47
N VAL A 628 -22.53 -0.77 2.30
CA VAL A 628 -23.02 -0.84 3.68
C VAL A 628 -21.87 -0.82 4.67
N THR A 629 -22.04 -0.04 5.73
CA THR A 629 -21.20 -0.05 6.93
C THR A 629 -22.03 -0.44 8.14
N THR A 630 -21.39 -0.48 9.30
CA THR A 630 -22.04 -0.83 10.56
C THR A 630 -23.09 0.18 11.03
N ARG A 631 -23.15 1.37 10.43
CA ARG A 631 -24.06 2.46 10.83
C ARG A 631 -24.82 3.11 9.68
N TYR A 632 -24.27 3.07 8.46
CA TYR A 632 -24.83 3.75 7.31
C TYR A 632 -24.81 2.88 6.06
N ALA A 633 -25.85 3.01 5.25
CA ALA A 633 -25.87 2.60 3.85
C ALA A 633 -25.63 3.82 2.96
N PHE A 634 -24.76 3.69 1.96
CA PHE A 634 -24.38 4.76 1.05
C PHE A 634 -25.08 4.60 -0.29
N LEU A 635 -25.40 5.73 -0.94
CA LEU A 635 -25.91 5.69 -2.31
C LEU A 635 -24.78 5.27 -3.28
N PRO A 636 -24.98 4.20 -4.08
CA PRO A 636 -23.95 3.67 -4.94
C PRO A 636 -23.60 4.58 -6.11
N VAL A 637 -22.38 4.40 -6.62
CA VAL A 637 -21.93 4.98 -7.89
C VAL A 637 -21.60 3.86 -8.89
N ASN A 638 -21.94 4.09 -10.16
CA ASN A 638 -21.57 3.25 -11.28
C ASN A 638 -20.13 3.55 -11.72
N GLY A 639 -19.58 2.66 -12.55
CA GLY A 639 -18.20 2.67 -13.01
C GLY A 639 -17.68 4.01 -13.55
N LEU A 640 -16.35 4.11 -13.65
CA LEU A 640 -15.64 5.32 -14.07
C LEU A 640 -16.08 5.75 -15.47
N ILE A 641 -16.33 7.06 -15.65
CA ILE A 641 -16.63 7.63 -16.98
C ILE A 641 -15.36 7.70 -17.86
N GLN A 642 -14.17 7.58 -17.24
CA GLN A 642 -12.88 7.63 -17.92
C GLN A 642 -12.12 6.32 -17.73
N ASP A 643 -11.80 5.66 -18.85
CA ASP A 643 -10.89 4.51 -18.85
C ASP A 643 -9.49 4.97 -18.47
N LYS A 644 -9.06 4.65 -17.25
CA LYS A 644 -7.65 4.72 -16.86
C LYS A 644 -7.06 3.32 -16.86
N SER A 645 -5.98 3.14 -17.61
CA SER A 645 -5.19 1.92 -17.64
C SER A 645 -4.41 1.78 -16.32
N GLY A 646 -5.00 1.08 -15.35
CA GLY A 646 -4.37 0.74 -14.07
C GLY A 646 -5.42 0.22 -13.09
N SER A 647 -5.14 -0.90 -12.41
CA SER A 647 -5.95 -1.37 -11.28
C SER A 647 -5.84 -0.32 -10.17
N ALA A 648 -6.98 0.25 -9.77
CA ALA A 648 -7.06 1.14 -8.62
C ALA A 648 -6.84 0.32 -7.35
N ASP A 649 -6.05 0.83 -6.41
CA ASP A 649 -6.00 0.23 -5.07
C ASP A 649 -7.21 0.65 -4.25
N LEU A 650 -7.68 1.89 -4.43
CA LEU A 650 -8.74 2.49 -3.62
C LEU A 650 -9.45 3.64 -4.37
N TYR A 651 -10.76 3.75 -4.15
CA TYR A 651 -11.57 4.89 -4.62
C TYR A 651 -12.03 5.73 -3.44
N ARG A 652 -11.95 7.05 -3.57
CA ARG A 652 -12.43 8.02 -2.58
C ARG A 652 -13.46 8.93 -3.22
N VAL A 653 -14.69 8.94 -2.70
CA VAL A 653 -15.80 9.72 -3.26
C VAL A 653 -16.64 10.35 -2.15
N LYS A 654 -17.18 11.54 -2.41
CA LYS A 654 -18.19 12.15 -1.55
C LYS A 654 -19.57 11.55 -1.83
N LEU A 655 -20.06 10.73 -0.90
CA LEU A 655 -21.34 10.04 -1.03
C LEU A 655 -22.29 10.42 0.10
N ARG A 656 -23.59 10.32 -0.20
CA ARG A 656 -24.63 10.50 0.82
C ARG A 656 -24.88 9.17 1.52
N GLY A 657 -24.78 9.19 2.85
CA GLY A 657 -25.10 8.07 3.72
C GLY A 657 -26.47 8.25 4.39
N PHE A 658 -27.17 7.15 4.57
CA PHE A 658 -28.42 7.05 5.33
C PHE A 658 -28.28 5.99 6.43
N GLY A 659 -28.74 6.31 7.63
CA GLY A 659 -28.73 5.39 8.77
C GLY A 659 -29.86 5.74 9.73
N ALA A 660 -29.88 5.08 10.89
CA ALA A 660 -30.82 5.40 11.96
C ALA A 660 -30.10 5.46 13.30
N ASP A 661 -30.38 6.48 14.09
CA ASP A 661 -29.97 6.54 15.48
C ASP A 661 -31.09 5.96 16.34
N ALA A 662 -30.79 4.94 17.14
CA ALA A 662 -31.65 4.49 18.21
C ALA A 662 -31.16 5.16 19.50
N LYS A 663 -31.99 6.00 20.13
CA LYS A 663 -31.70 6.57 21.45
C LYS A 663 -32.38 5.70 22.50
N CYS A 664 -31.59 4.99 23.29
CA CYS A 664 -32.11 4.07 24.29
C CYS A 664 -32.02 4.66 25.71
N GLU A 665 -33.11 4.58 26.47
CA GLU A 665 -33.19 5.06 27.85
C GLU A 665 -33.78 3.99 28.78
N PRO A 666 -33.35 3.92 30.05
CA PRO A 666 -33.91 2.96 31.00
C PRO A 666 -35.34 3.33 31.39
N ILE A 667 -36.22 2.33 31.45
CA ILE A 667 -37.60 2.50 31.94
C ILE A 667 -37.82 1.74 33.25
N SER A 668 -38.58 2.37 34.14
CA SER A 668 -38.90 1.77 35.43
C SER A 668 -40.16 0.91 35.33
N THR A 669 -40.20 -0.16 36.13
CA THR A 669 -41.40 -0.93 36.41
C THR A 669 -42.24 -0.35 37.55
N SER A 670 -41.73 0.70 38.21
CA SER A 670 -42.45 1.40 39.28
C SER A 670 -43.57 2.27 38.71
N PRO A 671 -44.80 2.21 39.26
CA PRO A 671 -45.91 3.05 38.83
C PRO A 671 -45.69 4.55 39.12
N ASN A 672 -44.69 4.91 39.93
CA ASN A 672 -44.36 6.29 40.29
C ASN A 672 -43.34 6.93 39.32
N ALA A 673 -43.00 6.28 38.21
CA ALA A 673 -42.02 6.82 37.28
C ALA A 673 -42.57 8.06 36.54
N PRO A 674 -41.74 9.11 36.32
CA PRO A 674 -42.24 10.40 35.84
C PRO A 674 -42.55 10.46 34.34
N GLN A 675 -41.88 9.63 33.51
CA GLN A 675 -41.89 9.75 32.03
C GLN A 675 -42.33 8.47 31.30
N ALA A 676 -41.86 7.29 31.72
CA ALA A 676 -42.20 6.01 31.11
C ALA A 676 -42.32 4.89 32.16
N VAL A 677 -43.33 4.04 32.02
CA VAL A 677 -43.62 2.93 32.96
C VAL A 677 -43.85 1.63 32.19
N ALA A 678 -43.12 0.58 32.55
CA ALA A 678 -43.37 -0.79 32.08
C ALA A 678 -44.28 -1.54 33.07
N ASN A 679 -45.53 -1.81 32.68
CA ASN A 679 -46.42 -2.65 33.46
C ASN A 679 -46.35 -4.10 32.97
N ILE A 680 -45.71 -4.93 33.78
CA ILE A 680 -45.42 -6.34 33.49
C ILE A 680 -46.18 -7.32 34.40
N THR A 681 -47.20 -6.85 35.11
CA THR A 681 -47.92 -7.63 36.11
C THR A 681 -48.60 -8.88 35.51
N GLU A 682 -49.13 -8.75 34.29
CA GLU A 682 -49.81 -9.84 33.59
C GLU A 682 -48.82 -10.85 32.96
N LEU A 683 -47.55 -10.47 32.73
CA LEU A 683 -46.49 -11.40 32.29
C LEU A 683 -46.14 -12.46 33.34
N LEU A 684 -46.29 -12.12 34.62
CA LEU A 684 -45.99 -13.03 35.73
C LEU A 684 -47.08 -14.10 35.92
N ARG A 685 -48.34 -13.80 35.55
CA ARG A 685 -49.49 -14.68 35.82
C ARG A 685 -49.65 -15.85 34.85
N GLY A 686 -48.85 -15.92 33.78
CA GLY A 686 -48.70 -17.00 32.79
C GLY A 686 -49.96 -17.52 32.07
N VAL A 687 -51.15 -17.03 32.40
CA VAL A 687 -52.38 -17.28 31.66
C VAL A 687 -53.16 -15.98 31.55
N PRO A 688 -53.28 -15.37 30.35
CA PRO A 688 -54.14 -14.21 30.20
C PRO A 688 -55.60 -14.64 30.38
N LYS A 689 -56.40 -13.81 31.06
CA LYS A 689 -57.83 -13.76 30.76
C LYS A 689 -57.97 -13.37 29.29
N SER A 690 -58.73 -14.14 28.50
CA SER A 690 -58.98 -13.88 27.07
C SER A 690 -59.10 -12.39 26.77
N GLY A 691 -58.23 -11.86 25.89
CA GLY A 691 -58.21 -10.44 25.50
C GLY A 691 -57.29 -9.50 26.29
N SER A 692 -56.44 -10.01 27.21
CA SER A 692 -55.50 -9.17 27.98
C SER A 692 -54.12 -9.03 27.29
N PRO A 693 -53.51 -7.83 27.24
CA PRO A 693 -52.32 -7.55 26.43
C PRO A 693 -50.98 -8.10 26.94
N GLY A 694 -50.95 -8.82 28.08
CA GLY A 694 -49.74 -9.39 28.66
C GLY A 694 -48.81 -8.34 29.30
N ALA A 695 -48.26 -7.40 28.53
CA ALA A 695 -47.49 -6.27 29.04
C ALA A 695 -47.99 -4.96 28.41
N THR A 696 -47.96 -3.86 29.17
CA THR A 696 -48.29 -2.53 28.65
C THR A 696 -47.19 -1.53 29.00
N PHE A 697 -46.74 -0.78 28.00
CA PHE A 697 -45.72 0.25 28.16
C PHE A 697 -46.39 1.61 28.03
N ASN A 698 -46.38 2.37 29.11
CA ASN A 698 -47.04 3.68 29.16
C ASN A 698 -45.99 4.77 29.04
N PHE A 699 -46.22 5.70 28.12
CA PHE A 699 -45.35 6.86 27.91
C PHE A 699 -46.13 8.15 28.09
N ARG A 700 -45.46 9.15 28.65
CA ARG A 700 -46.08 10.45 28.90
C ARG A 700 -45.81 11.40 27.73
N HIS A 701 -46.86 12.02 27.21
CA HIS A 701 -46.77 13.11 26.24
C HIS A 701 -46.30 14.40 26.90
N ASP A 702 -45.78 15.34 26.09
CA ASP A 702 -45.41 16.69 26.53
C ASP A 702 -46.60 17.47 27.11
N ASN A 703 -47.82 17.18 26.66
CA ASN A 703 -49.06 17.76 27.18
C ASN A 703 -49.50 17.14 28.54
N GLY A 704 -48.75 16.18 29.07
CA GLY A 704 -48.99 15.52 30.35
C GLY A 704 -49.92 14.29 30.32
N THR A 705 -50.51 13.92 29.17
CA THR A 705 -51.34 12.72 29.03
C THR A 705 -50.49 11.45 28.88
N TRP A 706 -51.06 10.30 29.22
CA TRP A 706 -50.40 9.00 29.05
C TRP A 706 -50.91 8.28 27.80
N GLN A 707 -49.99 7.78 26.98
CA GLN A 707 -50.25 6.88 25.87
C GLN A 707 -49.84 5.46 26.27
N SER A 708 -50.78 4.53 26.22
CA SER A 708 -50.50 3.10 26.38
C SER A 708 -50.08 2.51 25.04
N CYS A 709 -48.94 1.85 25.04
CA CYS A 709 -48.39 1.10 23.92
C CYS A 709 -48.35 -0.38 24.26
N PHE A 710 -48.65 -1.21 23.27
CA PHE A 710 -48.73 -2.66 23.39
C PHE A 710 -47.62 -3.32 22.58
N PRO A 711 -47.03 -4.43 23.05
CA PRO A 711 -46.12 -5.21 22.24
C PRO A 711 -46.87 -5.81 21.04
N THR A 712 -46.25 -5.74 19.87
CA THR A 712 -46.80 -6.31 18.62
C THR A 712 -46.77 -7.83 18.60
N SER A 713 -45.81 -8.43 19.31
CA SER A 713 -45.70 -9.87 19.55
C SER A 713 -46.33 -10.22 20.90
N LEU A 714 -47.27 -11.15 20.91
CA LEU A 714 -47.90 -11.64 22.13
C LEU A 714 -46.83 -12.28 23.03
N LEU A 715 -46.83 -11.99 24.33
CA LEU A 715 -45.81 -12.42 25.29
C LEU A 715 -46.28 -13.60 26.17
N TRP A 716 -46.99 -14.56 25.61
CA TRP A 716 -47.47 -15.75 26.32
C TRP A 716 -46.38 -16.81 26.45
N GLY A 717 -46.39 -17.50 27.58
CA GLY A 717 -45.48 -18.59 27.88
C GLY A 717 -45.89 -19.28 29.18
N ALA A 718 -45.36 -20.46 29.44
CA ALA A 718 -45.55 -21.17 30.70
C ALA A 718 -45.10 -20.32 31.91
N ASN A 719 -45.68 -20.59 33.08
CA ASN A 719 -45.26 -19.96 34.33
C ASN A 719 -43.77 -20.22 34.63
N ALA A 720 -43.12 -19.25 35.26
CA ALA A 720 -41.75 -19.43 35.76
C ALA A 720 -41.70 -20.57 36.79
N THR A 721 -40.73 -21.47 36.65
CA THR A 721 -40.49 -22.57 37.60
C THR A 721 -39.03 -22.54 38.06
N GLY A 722 -38.81 -22.53 39.38
CA GLY A 722 -37.46 -22.33 39.93
C GLY A 722 -36.81 -21.01 39.52
N ILE A 723 -35.48 -20.98 39.47
CA ILE A 723 -34.71 -19.80 39.02
C ILE A 723 -34.84 -19.73 37.49
N SER A 724 -35.50 -18.68 37.00
CA SER A 724 -35.79 -18.50 35.58
C SER A 724 -35.40 -17.11 35.07
N ALA A 725 -34.97 -17.07 33.83
CA ALA A 725 -34.70 -15.88 33.04
C ALA A 725 -35.73 -15.72 31.93
N ARG A 726 -35.87 -14.48 31.45
CA ARG A 726 -36.64 -14.15 30.26
C ARG A 726 -36.11 -12.88 29.62
N GLU A 727 -35.85 -12.94 28.33
CA GLU A 727 -35.51 -11.79 27.49
C GLU A 727 -36.73 -11.34 26.68
N ILE A 728 -36.86 -10.03 26.52
CA ILE A 728 -37.92 -9.39 25.76
C ILE A 728 -37.29 -8.43 24.79
N VAL A 729 -37.56 -8.64 23.52
CA VAL A 729 -37.28 -7.67 22.46
C VAL A 729 -38.59 -7.50 21.73
N THR A 730 -39.17 -6.30 21.61
CA THR A 730 -40.49 -6.18 20.97
C THR A 730 -40.74 -4.78 20.42
N PRO A 731 -41.24 -4.64 19.18
CA PRO A 731 -41.75 -3.38 18.69
C PRO A 731 -43.10 -3.07 19.34
N LEU A 732 -43.40 -1.79 19.46
CA LEU A 732 -44.63 -1.31 20.09
C LEU A 732 -45.68 -0.86 19.05
N SER A 733 -46.95 -0.97 19.41
CA SER A 733 -48.09 -0.48 18.63
C SER A 733 -49.17 0.14 19.53
N LYS A 734 -49.95 1.07 18.97
CA LYS A 734 -51.09 1.69 19.67
C LYS A 734 -52.26 0.75 19.93
N SER A 735 -52.47 -0.25 19.05
CA SER A 735 -53.55 -1.23 19.16
C SER A 735 -53.01 -2.62 19.51
N TYR A 736 -53.84 -3.39 20.21
CA TYR A 736 -53.59 -4.80 20.54
C TYR A 736 -54.05 -5.70 19.40
N GLY A 737 -53.13 -6.46 18.81
CA GLY A 737 -53.40 -7.44 17.75
C GLY A 737 -52.82 -7.05 16.38
N TYR A 738 -52.39 -8.07 15.62
CA TYR A 738 -51.91 -7.96 14.25
C TYR A 738 -53.02 -7.42 13.34
N THR A 739 -53.02 -6.12 13.06
CA THR A 739 -53.84 -5.53 12.00
C THR A 739 -53.00 -5.44 10.73
N TYR A 740 -53.10 -6.46 9.87
CA TYR A 740 -52.68 -6.35 8.48
C TYR A 740 -53.59 -5.32 7.79
N GLY A 741 -53.00 -4.20 7.32
CA GLY A 741 -53.66 -3.30 6.37
C GLY A 741 -54.29 -2.00 6.89
N SER A 742 -54.11 -1.59 8.15
CA SER A 742 -54.61 -0.26 8.58
C SER A 742 -53.66 0.89 8.21
N ARG A 743 -54.20 1.87 7.46
CA ARG A 743 -53.56 3.10 6.99
C ARG A 743 -52.88 3.89 8.14
N PRO A 744 -51.74 4.58 7.88
CA PRO A 744 -50.90 5.15 8.92
C PRO A 744 -51.28 6.61 9.22
N TYR A 745 -52.38 6.85 9.92
CA TYR A 745 -52.70 8.24 10.33
C TYR A 745 -53.37 8.24 11.71
N GLU A 746 -52.55 8.45 12.74
CA GLU A 746 -52.79 9.31 13.92
C GLU A 746 -52.04 8.80 15.18
N ASN A 747 -50.93 9.49 15.47
CA ASN A 747 -49.99 9.35 16.62
C ASN A 747 -49.06 8.12 16.58
N MET A 748 -47.84 8.35 16.09
CA MET A 748 -46.74 7.38 15.91
C MET A 748 -45.84 7.19 17.14
N MET A 749 -46.30 7.59 18.33
CA MET A 749 -45.50 7.54 19.57
C MET A 749 -45.16 6.11 20.00
N CYS A 750 -45.94 5.11 19.61
CA CYS A 750 -45.61 3.72 19.94
C CYS A 750 -44.72 3.11 18.85
N GLU A 751 -45.07 3.35 17.59
CA GLU A 751 -44.51 2.70 16.41
C GLU A 751 -43.03 3.09 16.12
N ASP A 752 -42.58 4.25 16.60
CA ASP A 752 -41.19 4.71 16.52
C ASP A 752 -40.28 4.12 17.62
N ARG A 753 -40.87 3.37 18.58
CA ARG A 753 -40.16 2.76 19.71
C ARG A 753 -40.17 1.23 19.66
N PHE A 754 -39.09 0.66 20.17
CA PHE A 754 -39.01 -0.75 20.54
C PHE A 754 -38.47 -0.89 21.96
N ILE A 755 -38.82 -2.01 22.61
CA ILE A 755 -38.38 -2.34 23.96
C ILE A 755 -37.40 -3.49 23.91
N VAL A 756 -36.32 -3.37 24.68
CA VAL A 756 -35.42 -4.47 25.03
C VAL A 756 -35.45 -4.62 26.55
N GLY A 757 -35.54 -5.85 27.06
CA GLY A 757 -35.57 -6.07 28.49
C GLY A 757 -35.16 -7.46 28.93
N TRP A 758 -34.67 -7.52 30.16
CA TRP A 758 -34.20 -8.73 30.83
C TRP A 758 -34.93 -8.87 32.14
N LEU A 759 -35.48 -10.05 32.38
CA LEU A 759 -36.18 -10.39 33.61
C LEU A 759 -35.55 -11.61 34.25
N ARG A 760 -35.51 -11.60 35.59
CA ARG A 760 -35.09 -12.72 36.44
C ARG A 760 -36.13 -12.90 37.54
N VAL A 761 -36.53 -14.14 37.79
CA VAL A 761 -37.50 -14.47 38.83
C VAL A 761 -37.17 -15.80 39.49
N ASP A 762 -37.51 -15.91 40.77
CA ASP A 762 -37.49 -17.17 41.50
C ASP A 762 -38.93 -17.67 41.63
N GLY A 763 -39.34 -18.58 40.73
CA GLY A 763 -40.68 -19.12 40.65
C GLY A 763 -41.12 -19.90 41.91
N ASN A 764 -40.20 -20.21 42.83
CA ASN A 764 -40.52 -20.83 44.12
C ASN A 764 -40.91 -19.81 45.21
N LYS A 765 -40.71 -18.52 44.95
CA LYS A 765 -41.08 -17.41 45.84
C LYS A 765 -42.26 -16.64 45.26
N ASN A 766 -42.78 -15.67 46.02
CA ASN A 766 -43.73 -14.71 45.48
C ASN A 766 -43.09 -14.00 44.29
N GLN A 767 -43.63 -14.21 43.08
CA GLN A 767 -43.00 -13.79 41.84
C GLN A 767 -42.85 -12.26 41.75
N THR A 768 -43.79 -11.51 42.34
CA THR A 768 -43.72 -10.04 42.38
C THR A 768 -42.60 -9.50 43.28
N GLU A 769 -42.19 -10.25 44.30
CA GLU A 769 -41.13 -9.84 45.24
C GLU A 769 -39.74 -10.28 44.78
N SER A 770 -39.65 -11.40 44.07
CA SER A 770 -38.38 -11.95 43.56
C SER A 770 -37.98 -11.41 42.18
N LEU A 771 -38.86 -10.62 41.55
CA LEU A 771 -38.64 -10.08 40.22
C LEU A 771 -37.54 -9.03 40.20
N ARG A 772 -36.55 -9.27 39.35
CA ARG A 772 -35.56 -8.26 38.95
C ARG A 772 -35.71 -8.03 37.46
N SER A 773 -35.73 -6.77 37.05
CA SER A 773 -35.94 -6.41 35.67
C SER A 773 -35.12 -5.20 35.27
N THR A 774 -34.61 -5.21 34.06
CA THR A 774 -34.05 -4.02 33.40
C THR A 774 -34.70 -3.91 32.04
N PHE A 775 -35.22 -2.73 31.72
CA PHE A 775 -35.86 -2.45 30.43
C PHE A 775 -35.28 -1.17 29.85
N LEU A 776 -35.10 -1.19 28.53
CA LEU A 776 -34.65 -0.09 27.71
C LEU A 776 -35.77 0.24 26.71
N GLN A 777 -36.16 1.51 26.65
CA GLN A 777 -36.97 2.04 25.56
C GLN A 777 -36.07 2.71 24.55
N CYS A 778 -36.12 2.26 23.31
CA CYS A 778 -35.28 2.78 22.23
C CYS A 778 -36.15 3.48 21.21
N GLN A 779 -35.94 4.79 21.03
CA GLN A 779 -36.59 5.59 20.01
C GLN A 779 -35.68 5.70 18.79
N ALA A 780 -36.14 5.22 17.64
CA ALA A 780 -35.36 5.23 16.41
C ALA A 780 -35.70 6.44 15.53
N GLU A 781 -34.67 7.09 14.98
CA GLU A 781 -34.82 8.23 14.08
C GLU A 781 -33.83 8.11 12.92
N MET A 782 -34.34 8.26 11.69
CA MET A 782 -33.51 8.19 10.48
C MET A 782 -32.66 9.45 10.33
N ARG A 783 -31.38 9.30 9.98
CA ARG A 783 -30.40 10.39 9.80
C ARG A 783 -29.69 10.27 8.46
N THR A 784 -29.31 11.40 7.88
CA THR A 784 -28.51 11.46 6.64
C THR A 784 -27.47 12.57 6.69
N ALA A 785 -26.33 12.34 6.05
CA ALA A 785 -25.26 13.32 5.89
C ALA A 785 -24.42 12.99 4.65
N MET A 786 -23.52 13.90 4.27
CA MET A 786 -22.46 13.65 3.30
C MET A 786 -21.23 13.06 3.99
N PHE A 787 -20.54 12.17 3.30
CA PHE A 787 -19.35 11.49 3.81
C PHE A 787 -18.27 11.42 2.73
N ASP A 788 -17.02 11.59 3.13
CA ASP A 788 -15.87 11.13 2.35
C ASP A 788 -15.72 9.63 2.57
N VAL A 789 -15.90 8.85 1.50
CA VAL A 789 -15.98 7.40 1.56
C VAL A 789 -14.88 6.78 0.72
N ASP A 790 -14.14 5.87 1.33
CA ASP A 790 -13.08 5.07 0.73
C ASP A 790 -13.59 3.64 0.50
N PHE A 791 -13.59 3.18 -0.75
CA PHE A 791 -14.14 1.87 -1.13
C PHE A 791 -13.31 1.15 -2.20
N ASP A 792 -13.47 -0.16 -2.27
CA ASP A 792 -12.84 -1.03 -3.27
C ASP A 792 -13.60 -1.08 -4.61
N GLU A 793 -13.08 -1.78 -5.61
CA GLU A 793 -13.74 -1.92 -6.92
C GLU A 793 -15.13 -2.59 -6.84
N SER A 794 -15.36 -3.39 -5.80
CA SER A 794 -16.63 -4.09 -5.56
C SER A 794 -17.67 -3.23 -4.81
N GLY A 795 -17.31 -2.02 -4.39
CA GLY A 795 -18.17 -1.14 -3.60
C GLY A 795 -18.17 -1.44 -2.09
N HIS A 796 -17.24 -2.25 -1.57
CA HIS A 796 -17.09 -2.42 -0.12
C HIS A 796 -16.43 -1.19 0.49
N ILE A 797 -17.05 -0.67 1.55
CA ILE A 797 -16.54 0.51 2.24
C ILE A 797 -15.44 0.10 3.22
N LEU A 798 -14.24 0.66 3.04
CA LEU A 798 -13.07 0.42 3.87
C LEU A 798 -12.95 1.45 5.00
N SER A 799 -13.16 2.73 4.67
CA SER A 799 -13.21 3.82 5.65
C SER A 799 -14.16 4.92 5.24
N TYR A 800 -14.69 5.65 6.21
CA TYR A 800 -15.54 6.81 5.95
C TYR A 800 -15.38 7.89 7.03
N SER A 801 -15.49 9.15 6.62
CA SER A 801 -15.54 10.29 7.54
C SER A 801 -16.69 11.22 7.17
N ARG A 802 -17.47 11.65 8.16
CA ARG A 802 -18.61 12.55 7.95
C ARG A 802 -18.11 13.96 7.58
N ASP A 803 -18.62 14.49 6.47
CA ASP A 803 -18.35 15.84 5.99
C ASP A 803 -19.51 16.77 6.40
N GLY A 804 -19.36 17.41 7.57
CA GLY A 804 -20.35 18.33 8.14
C GLY A 804 -21.32 17.72 9.16
N ASP A 805 -22.38 18.47 9.45
CA ASP A 805 -23.48 18.07 10.35
C ASP A 805 -24.54 17.25 9.63
N PHE A 806 -25.45 16.62 10.38
CA PHE A 806 -26.58 15.91 9.78
C PHE A 806 -27.51 16.87 9.05
N ASP A 807 -27.92 16.46 7.84
CA ASP A 807 -28.90 17.20 7.05
C ASP A 807 -30.32 16.97 7.56
N ASP A 808 -31.20 17.93 7.31
CA ASP A 808 -32.64 17.80 7.56
C ASP A 808 -33.25 16.76 6.59
N MET A 809 -33.79 15.68 7.15
CA MET A 809 -34.40 14.57 6.40
C MET A 809 -35.61 15.04 5.56
N THR A 810 -36.30 16.11 5.98
CA THR A 810 -37.47 16.64 5.26
C THR A 810 -37.17 17.14 3.86
N LYS A 811 -35.89 17.38 3.53
CA LYS A 811 -35.43 17.75 2.18
C LYS A 811 -35.49 16.59 1.19
N PHE A 812 -35.44 15.35 1.66
CA PHE A 812 -35.34 14.15 0.81
C PHE A 812 -36.61 13.31 0.85
N MET A 813 -37.32 13.31 1.97
CA MET A 813 -38.56 12.57 2.14
C MET A 813 -39.47 13.25 3.16
N THR A 814 -40.78 13.02 3.05
CA THR A 814 -41.73 13.54 4.04
C THR A 814 -41.52 12.87 5.40
N LEU A 815 -41.90 13.56 6.48
CA LEU A 815 -41.83 12.99 7.84
C LEU A 815 -42.58 11.65 7.93
N ASN A 816 -43.73 11.54 7.27
CA ASN A 816 -44.51 10.30 7.24
C ASN A 816 -43.75 9.15 6.56
N MET A 817 -42.99 9.43 5.49
CA MET A 817 -42.21 8.41 4.78
C MET A 817 -41.06 7.90 5.63
N SER A 818 -40.25 8.80 6.21
CA SER A 818 -39.13 8.39 7.08
C SER A 818 -39.62 7.61 8.30
N GLN A 819 -40.74 8.01 8.91
CA GLN A 819 -41.36 7.30 10.01
C GLN A 819 -41.93 5.94 9.60
N THR A 820 -42.47 5.81 8.38
CA THR A 820 -42.95 4.52 7.85
C THR A 820 -41.79 3.53 7.69
N ILE A 821 -40.65 3.99 7.18
CA ILE A 821 -39.42 3.18 7.05
C ILE A 821 -38.95 2.70 8.44
N VAL A 822 -38.87 3.62 9.41
CA VAL A 822 -38.47 3.29 10.79
C VAL A 822 -39.46 2.31 11.42
N GLN A 823 -40.76 2.51 11.25
CA GLN A 823 -41.79 1.61 11.77
C GLN A 823 -41.64 0.20 11.19
N GLN A 824 -41.37 0.08 9.89
CA GLN A 824 -41.14 -1.22 9.25
C GLN A 824 -39.86 -1.88 9.77
N ALA A 825 -38.78 -1.12 9.94
CA ALA A 825 -37.56 -1.62 10.54
C ALA A 825 -37.77 -2.08 12.00
N ASN A 826 -38.49 -1.30 12.82
CA ASN A 826 -38.84 -1.64 14.19
C ASN A 826 -39.62 -2.95 14.27
N LYS A 827 -40.59 -3.17 13.38
CA LYS A 827 -41.36 -4.43 13.30
C LYS A 827 -40.47 -5.66 13.07
N LEU A 828 -39.31 -5.49 12.45
CA LEU A 828 -38.38 -6.59 12.17
C LEU A 828 -37.42 -6.88 13.33
N VAL A 829 -37.39 -6.05 14.38
CA VAL A 829 -36.52 -6.22 15.57
C VAL A 829 -36.88 -7.49 16.35
N ASN A 830 -38.15 -7.92 16.32
CA ASN A 830 -38.58 -9.21 16.86
C ASN A 830 -39.71 -9.81 16.01
N TYR A 831 -39.36 -10.64 15.02
CA TYR A 831 -40.33 -11.40 14.26
C TYR A 831 -40.19 -12.91 14.55
N ASN A 832 -41.23 -13.47 15.18
CA ASN A 832 -41.36 -14.89 15.55
C ASN A 832 -42.43 -15.57 14.69
N GLY A 833 -42.01 -16.46 13.78
CA GLY A 833 -42.90 -17.16 12.85
C GLY A 833 -43.57 -18.46 13.36
N ARG A 834 -43.38 -18.89 14.63
CA ARG A 834 -43.93 -20.16 15.16
C ARG A 834 -44.32 -20.08 16.66
N PRO A 835 -45.21 -20.98 17.16
CA PRO A 835 -45.95 -20.74 18.39
C PRO A 835 -45.09 -20.83 19.67
N MET A 836 -44.89 -19.67 20.27
CA MET A 836 -44.88 -19.23 21.69
C MET A 836 -44.86 -20.21 22.88
N HIS A 837 -44.95 -21.53 22.76
CA HIS A 837 -44.86 -22.41 23.93
C HIS A 837 -43.44 -22.47 24.52
N ASP A 838 -42.41 -22.26 23.70
CA ASP A 838 -40.99 -22.27 24.12
C ASP A 838 -40.42 -20.89 24.50
N TYR A 839 -41.17 -19.79 24.29
CA TYR A 839 -40.79 -18.41 24.66
C TYR A 839 -41.22 -18.02 26.08
N ALA A 840 -41.30 -19.03 26.93
CA ALA A 840 -41.57 -18.90 28.34
C ALA A 840 -40.28 -18.56 29.11
N TRP A 841 -40.46 -18.33 30.40
CA TRP A 841 -39.38 -18.40 31.38
C TRP A 841 -38.51 -19.64 31.16
N HIS A 842 -37.19 -19.46 31.02
CA HIS A 842 -36.24 -20.56 30.85
C HIS A 842 -35.25 -20.62 32.01
N ASN A 843 -34.72 -21.82 32.27
CA ASN A 843 -33.71 -22.08 33.28
C ASN A 843 -32.34 -22.42 32.67
N THR A 844 -32.13 -22.06 31.41
CA THR A 844 -30.94 -22.39 30.62
C THR A 844 -30.15 -21.13 30.26
N THR A 845 -28.90 -21.28 29.81
CA THR A 845 -28.08 -20.21 29.23
C THR A 845 -28.28 -20.06 27.72
N LYS A 846 -29.38 -20.60 27.18
CA LYS A 846 -29.70 -20.59 25.75
C LYS A 846 -30.57 -19.40 25.40
N VAL A 847 -30.38 -18.89 24.19
CA VAL A 847 -31.07 -17.69 23.71
C VAL A 847 -32.33 -18.07 22.95
N ALA A 848 -33.42 -17.33 23.19
CA ALA A 848 -34.72 -17.55 22.55
C ALA A 848 -34.95 -16.67 21.29
N ASP A 849 -34.31 -15.51 21.20
CA ASP A 849 -34.50 -14.57 20.09
C ASP A 849 -33.19 -14.22 19.36
N TRP A 850 -33.30 -13.80 18.11
CA TRP A 850 -32.13 -13.53 17.26
C TRP A 850 -31.37 -12.27 17.69
N PHE A 851 -32.04 -11.26 18.28
CA PHE A 851 -31.42 -9.99 18.66
C PHE A 851 -30.50 -10.19 19.86
N THR A 852 -30.99 -10.88 20.90
CA THR A 852 -30.20 -11.33 22.05
C THR A 852 -29.10 -12.29 21.63
N TYR A 853 -29.32 -13.10 20.59
CA TYR A 853 -28.32 -14.05 20.09
C TYR A 853 -27.12 -13.32 19.47
N LEU A 854 -27.37 -12.27 18.68
CA LEU A 854 -26.31 -11.40 18.16
C LEU A 854 -25.62 -10.59 19.28
N LEU A 855 -26.37 -10.09 20.27
CA LEU A 855 -25.79 -9.40 21.43
C LEU A 855 -24.82 -10.32 22.19
N ARG A 856 -25.17 -11.60 22.35
CA ARG A 856 -24.32 -12.60 23.00
C ARG A 856 -22.97 -12.75 22.30
N TYR A 857 -22.96 -12.83 20.96
CA TYR A 857 -21.71 -12.90 20.18
C TYR A 857 -20.90 -11.61 20.29
N LYS A 858 -21.56 -10.47 20.19
CA LYS A 858 -20.90 -9.16 20.26
C LYS A 858 -20.27 -8.87 21.63
N LEU A 859 -20.93 -9.28 22.72
CA LEU A 859 -20.42 -9.15 24.08
C LEU A 859 -19.49 -10.29 24.49
N ASN A 860 -19.44 -11.37 23.71
CA ASN A 860 -18.71 -12.60 24.02
C ASN A 860 -18.99 -13.14 25.45
N SER A 861 -20.24 -13.05 25.90
CA SER A 861 -20.67 -13.46 27.24
C SER A 861 -22.08 -14.01 27.23
N THR A 862 -22.32 -15.06 28.03
CA THR A 862 -23.63 -15.67 28.28
C THR A 862 -24.40 -15.00 29.42
N ASP A 863 -23.83 -14.00 30.08
CA ASP A 863 -24.37 -13.44 31.33
C ASP A 863 -25.74 -12.78 31.12
N ILE A 864 -25.98 -12.25 29.91
CA ILE A 864 -27.23 -11.59 29.53
C ILE A 864 -28.44 -12.55 29.50
N VAL A 865 -28.23 -13.88 29.48
CA VAL A 865 -29.29 -14.90 29.50
C VAL A 865 -29.20 -15.86 30.69
N ASP A 866 -28.12 -15.86 31.46
CA ASP A 866 -27.98 -16.78 32.59
C ASP A 866 -29.00 -16.45 33.71
N PRO A 867 -29.89 -17.38 34.09
CA PRO A 867 -30.88 -17.17 35.15
C PRO A 867 -30.26 -17.04 36.55
N ARG A 868 -29.02 -17.52 36.77
CA ARG A 868 -28.34 -17.48 38.07
C ARG A 868 -27.66 -16.15 38.36
N LEU A 869 -27.40 -15.37 37.32
CA LEU A 869 -26.78 -14.05 37.42
C LEU A 869 -27.84 -12.96 37.56
N ASP A 870 -27.40 -11.77 37.98
CA ASP A 870 -28.30 -10.62 38.08
C ASP A 870 -28.64 -10.07 36.69
N VAL A 871 -29.69 -9.24 36.61
CA VAL A 871 -30.03 -8.56 35.35
C VAL A 871 -28.89 -7.64 34.90
N PRO A 872 -28.60 -7.56 33.58
CA PRO A 872 -27.56 -6.68 33.06
C PRO A 872 -27.92 -5.21 33.33
N LYS A 873 -26.91 -4.38 33.61
CA LYS A 873 -27.15 -2.95 33.89
C LYS A 873 -27.50 -2.20 32.61
N ALA A 874 -28.40 -1.23 32.73
CA ALA A 874 -28.83 -0.39 31.62
C ALA A 874 -27.65 0.33 30.93
N ASP A 875 -26.76 0.95 31.72
CA ASP A 875 -25.62 1.72 31.20
C ASP A 875 -24.65 0.89 30.36
N GLU A 876 -24.52 -0.41 30.68
CA GLU A 876 -23.66 -1.34 29.94
C GLU A 876 -24.35 -1.84 28.65
N MET A 877 -25.69 -1.96 28.66
CA MET A 877 -26.47 -2.50 27.54
C MET A 877 -26.89 -1.47 26.50
N ILE A 878 -27.11 -0.21 26.88
CA ILE A 878 -27.48 0.89 25.95
C ILE A 878 -26.56 0.92 24.71
N PRO A 879 -25.23 1.08 24.82
CA PRO A 879 -24.37 1.17 23.63
C PRO A 879 -24.36 -0.11 22.80
N ALA A 880 -24.57 -1.27 23.43
CA ALA A 880 -24.61 -2.55 22.71
C ALA A 880 -25.87 -2.68 21.85
N VAL A 881 -27.04 -2.27 22.39
CA VAL A 881 -28.34 -2.28 21.73
C VAL A 881 -28.42 -1.23 20.63
N GLU A 882 -27.95 -0.01 20.88
CA GLU A 882 -27.95 1.07 19.88
C GLU A 882 -27.13 0.70 18.64
N ASP A 883 -25.91 0.19 18.83
CA ASP A 883 -25.07 -0.23 17.70
C ASP A 883 -25.62 -1.48 16.98
N MET A 884 -26.30 -2.39 17.69
CA MET A 884 -26.97 -3.53 17.04
C MET A 884 -28.12 -3.09 16.13
N TYR A 885 -28.94 -2.15 16.62
CA TYR A 885 -30.03 -1.57 15.83
C TYR A 885 -29.49 -0.78 14.63
N GLN A 886 -28.48 0.08 14.84
CA GLN A 886 -27.80 0.83 13.77
C GLN A 886 -27.28 -0.11 12.67
N ARG A 887 -26.62 -1.20 13.05
CA ARG A 887 -26.07 -2.19 12.11
C ARG A 887 -27.15 -2.91 11.32
N THR A 888 -28.17 -3.42 11.99
CA THR A 888 -29.27 -4.14 11.33
C THR A 888 -30.09 -3.22 10.44
N PHE A 889 -30.30 -1.95 10.85
CA PHE A 889 -30.96 -0.94 10.03
C PHE A 889 -30.14 -0.59 8.76
N ALA A 890 -28.83 -0.39 8.89
CA ALA A 890 -27.96 -0.09 7.76
C ALA A 890 -27.94 -1.25 6.74
N ILE A 891 -27.89 -2.50 7.20
CA ILE A 891 -27.96 -3.69 6.33
C ILE A 891 -29.32 -3.76 5.63
N LEU A 892 -30.41 -3.54 6.37
CA LEU A 892 -31.77 -3.57 5.82
C LEU A 892 -31.96 -2.52 4.72
N LEU A 893 -31.45 -1.31 4.94
CA LEU A 893 -31.49 -0.24 3.94
C LEU A 893 -30.57 -0.53 2.74
N GLY A 894 -29.38 -1.05 3.00
CA GLY A 894 -28.40 -1.43 1.97
C GLY A 894 -28.88 -2.54 1.03
N LYS A 895 -29.61 -3.54 1.56
CA LYS A 895 -30.21 -4.59 0.74
C LYS A 895 -31.39 -4.08 -0.09
N ASN A 896 -32.05 -3.01 0.36
CA ASN A 896 -33.20 -2.41 -0.30
C ASN A 896 -32.84 -1.02 -0.88
N LEU A 897 -31.66 -0.87 -1.51
CA LEU A 897 -31.25 0.38 -2.16
C LEU A 897 -32.13 0.73 -3.38
N ASP A 898 -32.92 -0.22 -3.88
CA ASP A 898 -33.98 -0.01 -4.88
C ASP A 898 -35.10 0.93 -4.37
N LEU A 899 -35.21 1.11 -3.05
CA LEU A 899 -36.02 2.15 -2.42
C LEU A 899 -35.69 3.55 -2.94
N PHE A 900 -34.45 3.78 -3.36
CA PHE A 900 -33.98 5.02 -3.96
C PHE A 900 -34.10 4.97 -5.49
N LYS A 901 -34.55 6.07 -6.09
CA LYS A 901 -34.72 6.20 -7.55
C LYS A 901 -33.38 6.16 -8.28
N GLU A 902 -33.42 5.68 -9.51
CA GLU A 902 -32.35 5.88 -10.47
C GLU A 902 -32.39 7.33 -10.97
N PRO A 903 -31.25 7.96 -11.25
CA PRO A 903 -31.22 9.32 -11.75
C PRO A 903 -31.85 9.41 -13.14
N THR A 904 -32.81 10.34 -13.33
CA THR A 904 -33.48 10.57 -14.62
C THR A 904 -32.53 11.04 -15.73
N ALA A 905 -31.39 11.64 -15.35
CA ALA A 905 -30.31 12.03 -16.25
C ALA A 905 -28.95 11.69 -15.60
N PRO A 906 -27.90 11.37 -16.38
CA PRO A 906 -26.57 11.03 -15.83
C PRO A 906 -26.07 12.13 -14.89
N GLN A 907 -25.97 11.82 -13.59
CA GLN A 907 -25.44 12.73 -12.59
C GLN A 907 -24.00 12.36 -12.28
N ASN A 908 -23.09 13.31 -12.55
CA ASN A 908 -21.67 13.13 -12.33
C ASN A 908 -21.30 13.42 -10.87
N VAL A 909 -20.56 12.51 -10.25
CA VAL A 909 -20.01 12.64 -8.90
C VAL A 909 -18.49 12.71 -8.99
N ASN A 910 -17.92 13.79 -8.48
CA ASN A 910 -16.47 13.94 -8.45
C ASN A 910 -15.87 13.04 -7.35
N GLY A 911 -14.83 12.32 -7.72
CA GLY A 911 -14.08 11.47 -6.81
C GLY A 911 -12.59 11.50 -7.12
N THR A 912 -11.86 10.69 -6.38
CA THR A 912 -10.42 10.51 -6.54
C THR A 912 -10.11 9.03 -6.52
N ILE A 913 -9.29 8.58 -7.47
CA ILE A 913 -8.70 7.25 -7.47
C ILE A 913 -7.32 7.35 -6.81
N ILE A 914 -7.02 6.43 -5.91
CA ILE A 914 -5.75 6.32 -5.22
C ILE A 914 -5.02 5.11 -5.80
N ILE A 915 -3.85 5.36 -6.38
CA ILE A 915 -3.00 4.33 -7.01
C ILE A 915 -1.64 4.38 -6.32
N THR A 916 -1.12 3.23 -5.90
CA THR A 916 0.25 3.10 -5.42
C THR A 916 1.20 3.02 -6.62
N GLU A 917 1.90 4.12 -6.86
CA GLU A 917 2.93 4.19 -7.90
C GLU A 917 4.30 4.33 -7.26
N THR A 918 5.30 3.76 -7.90
CA THR A 918 6.68 3.96 -7.46
C THR A 918 7.27 5.20 -8.12
N ARG A 919 7.79 6.12 -7.30
CA ARG A 919 8.22 7.47 -7.72
C ARG A 919 9.65 7.75 -7.25
N ILE A 920 10.33 8.68 -7.94
CA ILE A 920 11.71 9.07 -7.64
C ILE A 920 11.70 10.34 -6.77
N PHE A 921 12.45 10.32 -5.68
CA PHE A 921 12.63 11.41 -4.71
C PHE A 921 14.11 11.79 -4.62
N LEU A 922 14.40 13.08 -4.49
CA LEU A 922 15.76 13.54 -4.24
C LEU A 922 15.99 13.60 -2.73
N ASP A 923 16.95 12.80 -2.24
CA ASP A 923 17.39 12.82 -0.85
C ASP A 923 17.82 14.23 -0.44
N ASP A 924 17.22 14.75 0.64
CA ASP A 924 17.45 16.12 1.08
C ASP A 924 18.92 16.38 1.42
N THR A 925 19.62 15.39 1.97
CA THR A 925 21.02 15.52 2.36
C THR A 925 21.96 15.46 1.16
N GLY A 926 21.74 14.50 0.25
CA GLY A 926 22.47 14.36 -1.01
C GLY A 926 22.29 15.57 -1.93
N TYR A 927 21.06 16.05 -2.07
CA TYR A 927 20.72 17.26 -2.82
C TYR A 927 21.42 18.50 -2.26
N LEU A 928 21.31 18.75 -0.94
CA LEU A 928 21.89 19.93 -0.30
C LEU A 928 23.42 19.93 -0.44
N MET A 929 24.06 18.80 -0.16
CA MET A 929 25.52 18.66 -0.31
C MET A 929 25.95 18.91 -1.76
N SER A 930 25.22 18.35 -2.72
CA SER A 930 25.55 18.49 -4.14
C SER A 930 25.43 19.94 -4.62
N VAL A 931 24.34 20.64 -4.28
CA VAL A 931 24.12 22.04 -4.66
C VAL A 931 25.17 22.96 -4.01
N VAL A 932 25.47 22.77 -2.72
CA VAL A 932 26.45 23.58 -2.00
C VAL A 932 27.84 23.41 -2.61
N ILE A 933 28.28 22.17 -2.84
CA ILE A 933 29.61 21.91 -3.42
C ILE A 933 29.70 22.45 -4.85
N LEU A 934 28.68 22.29 -5.69
CA LEU A 934 28.67 22.82 -7.06
C LEU A 934 28.72 24.36 -7.07
N CYS A 935 27.95 25.04 -6.21
CA CYS A 935 27.97 26.50 -6.08
C CYS A 935 29.33 27.02 -5.58
N LEU A 936 29.93 26.34 -4.60
CA LEU A 936 31.28 26.65 -4.13
C LEU A 936 32.31 26.44 -5.25
N THR A 937 32.20 25.35 -6.00
CA THR A 937 33.08 25.05 -7.15
C THR A 937 33.00 26.16 -8.19
N ALA A 938 31.78 26.55 -8.59
CA ALA A 938 31.57 27.63 -9.55
C ALA A 938 32.16 28.96 -9.05
N SER A 939 31.95 29.30 -7.78
CA SER A 939 32.46 30.53 -7.17
C SER A 939 33.99 30.58 -7.14
N VAL A 940 34.65 29.49 -6.75
CA VAL A 940 36.12 29.39 -6.73
C VAL A 940 36.69 29.44 -8.15
N LEU A 941 36.03 28.81 -9.13
CA LEU A 941 36.44 28.89 -10.53
C LEU A 941 36.31 30.31 -11.07
N ILE A 942 35.20 31.01 -10.80
CA ILE A 942 35.05 32.43 -11.18
C ILE A 942 36.20 33.25 -10.59
N TRP A 943 36.52 33.07 -9.31
CA TRP A 943 37.64 33.74 -8.66
C TRP A 943 38.99 33.43 -9.33
N ALA A 944 39.23 32.16 -9.68
CA ALA A 944 40.45 31.71 -10.35
C ALA A 944 40.60 32.31 -11.76
N TYR A 945 39.53 32.32 -12.57
CA TYR A 945 39.59 32.83 -13.94
C TYR A 945 39.66 34.37 -14.02
N VAL A 946 39.06 35.09 -13.06
CA VAL A 946 39.14 36.56 -12.98
C VAL A 946 40.53 37.02 -12.56
N THR A 947 41.12 36.39 -11.54
CA THR A 947 42.44 36.77 -10.99
C THR A 947 43.59 36.51 -11.95
N GLN A 948 43.50 35.47 -12.78
CA GLN A 948 44.57 35.01 -13.67
C GLN A 948 44.45 35.56 -15.12
N SER A 949 43.77 36.70 -15.29
CA SER A 949 43.39 37.24 -16.61
C SER A 949 44.54 37.74 -17.50
N ALA A 950 45.76 37.95 -16.97
CA ALA A 950 46.91 38.48 -17.72
C ALA A 950 47.96 37.41 -18.05
N ALA A 951 48.14 37.10 -19.35
CA ALA A 951 49.26 36.30 -19.83
C ALA A 951 50.53 37.16 -19.90
N TYR A 952 51.61 36.72 -19.24
CA TYR A 952 52.89 37.45 -19.21
C TYR A 952 54.11 36.58 -19.53
N LEU A 953 53.99 35.25 -19.53
CA LEU A 953 55.09 34.34 -19.83
C LEU A 953 55.18 34.05 -21.34
N PRO A 954 56.39 34.02 -21.93
CA PRO A 954 56.59 33.52 -23.31
C PRO A 954 56.10 32.08 -23.50
N ARG A 955 56.28 31.22 -22.49
CA ARG A 955 55.90 29.80 -22.43
C ARG A 955 55.61 29.35 -20.99
N LEU A 956 54.86 28.26 -20.81
CA LEU A 956 54.62 27.72 -19.47
C LEU A 956 55.91 27.08 -18.90
N PRO A 957 56.19 27.24 -17.59
CA PRO A 957 57.33 26.60 -16.92
C PRO A 957 56.98 25.14 -16.54
N SER A 958 56.42 24.37 -17.47
CA SER A 958 56.01 22.99 -17.26
C SER A 958 57.13 21.96 -17.49
N THR A 959 58.22 22.37 -18.13
CA THR A 959 59.39 21.52 -18.41
C THR A 959 60.66 22.14 -17.84
N LEU A 960 61.65 21.31 -17.52
CA LEU A 960 62.95 21.76 -17.02
C LEU A 960 63.64 22.70 -18.02
N GLY A 961 63.63 22.38 -19.32
CA GLY A 961 64.19 23.24 -20.35
C GLY A 961 63.54 24.62 -20.43
N SER A 962 62.22 24.70 -20.20
CA SER A 962 61.49 25.97 -20.15
C SER A 962 61.93 26.84 -18.97
N MET A 963 62.02 26.24 -17.78
CA MET A 963 62.47 26.91 -16.55
C MET A 963 63.93 27.37 -16.66
N LEU A 964 64.81 26.51 -17.17
CA LEU A 964 66.23 26.82 -17.32
C LEU A 964 66.48 27.94 -18.32
N ALA A 965 65.80 27.94 -19.47
CA ALA A 965 65.94 29.02 -20.44
C ALA A 965 65.42 30.38 -19.94
N TYR A 966 64.58 30.44 -18.89
CA TYR A 966 64.26 31.71 -18.22
C TYR A 966 65.38 32.24 -17.33
N THR A 967 66.40 31.44 -17.05
CA THR A 967 67.40 31.74 -16.02
C THR A 967 68.83 31.59 -16.54
N ALA A 968 69.01 31.05 -17.74
CA ALA A 968 70.31 30.71 -18.31
C ALA A 968 71.27 31.90 -18.47
N ALA A 969 70.75 33.09 -18.81
CA ALA A 969 71.54 34.33 -18.93
C ALA A 969 71.63 35.14 -17.62
N SER A 970 71.00 34.66 -16.53
CA SER A 970 70.85 35.40 -15.28
C SER A 970 72.02 35.22 -14.30
N ARG A 971 72.33 36.28 -13.54
CA ARG A 971 73.24 36.23 -12.40
C ARG A 971 72.64 35.41 -11.25
N ALA A 972 71.32 35.42 -11.11
CA ALA A 972 70.60 34.65 -10.12
C ALA A 972 71.00 33.17 -10.08
N VAL A 973 71.28 32.52 -11.21
CA VAL A 973 71.69 31.10 -11.25
C VAL A 973 73.13 30.88 -10.75
N ARG A 974 74.03 31.83 -11.04
CA ARG A 974 75.46 31.72 -10.67
C ARG A 974 75.68 31.98 -9.19
N GLU A 975 74.92 32.92 -8.62
CA GLU A 975 75.04 33.35 -7.22
C GLU A 975 74.12 32.58 -6.26
N TYR A 976 73.24 31.72 -6.78
CA TYR A 976 72.31 30.93 -5.97
C TYR A 976 73.05 29.97 -5.02
N GLY A 977 72.77 30.06 -3.72
CA GLY A 977 73.30 29.13 -2.70
C GLY A 977 74.74 29.37 -2.24
N ASN A 978 75.49 30.30 -2.84
CA ASN A 978 76.88 30.61 -2.44
C ASN A 978 77.01 31.46 -1.15
N GLY A 979 75.89 31.69 -0.44
CA GLY A 979 75.85 32.45 0.81
C GLY A 979 75.99 31.64 2.09
N GLU A 980 76.06 30.30 2.02
CA GLU A 980 76.10 29.42 3.21
C GLU A 980 77.41 28.64 3.40
N SER A 981 78.44 28.84 2.56
CA SER A 981 79.72 28.14 2.72
C SER A 981 80.91 29.10 2.84
N SER A 982 81.03 29.73 4.00
CA SER A 982 82.33 29.96 4.64
C SER A 982 82.11 30.20 6.13
N ASP A 983 82.36 29.15 6.93
CA ASP A 983 82.65 29.32 8.35
C ASP A 983 83.91 30.17 8.49
N GLN A 984 83.73 31.49 8.63
CA GLN A 984 84.67 32.32 9.35
C GLN A 984 84.03 33.63 9.80
N GLU A 985 84.05 33.79 11.11
CA GLU A 985 83.72 34.95 11.94
C GLU A 985 83.75 36.30 11.22
N SER A 986 82.60 36.98 11.18
CA SER A 986 82.54 38.40 11.56
C SER A 986 81.08 38.80 11.83
N LEU A 987 80.84 39.27 13.06
CA LEU A 987 79.66 40.04 13.42
C LEU A 987 79.52 41.26 12.49
N ASP A 988 78.27 41.65 12.22
CA ASP A 988 77.86 42.99 11.79
C ASP A 988 77.72 43.30 10.29
N LYS A 989 77.19 42.36 9.50
CA LYS A 989 76.47 42.69 8.26
C LYS A 989 75.09 42.04 8.26
N ARG A 990 74.04 42.86 8.07
CA ARG A 990 72.73 42.39 7.63
C ARG A 990 72.96 41.38 6.52
N VAL A 991 72.71 40.10 6.79
CA VAL A 991 72.83 39.02 5.80
C VAL A 991 71.94 39.44 4.63
N PHE A 992 72.57 39.91 3.56
CA PHE A 992 71.87 40.34 2.35
C PHE A 992 71.30 39.08 1.72
N ARG A 993 70.09 38.70 2.11
CA ARG A 993 69.36 37.62 1.46
C ARG A 993 68.93 38.18 0.10
N PRO A 994 69.49 37.70 -1.02
CA PRO A 994 69.12 38.22 -2.32
C PRO A 994 67.64 37.96 -2.58
N THR A 995 66.92 38.99 -3.00
CA THR A 995 65.53 38.88 -3.44
C THR A 995 65.47 38.71 -4.95
N TYR A 996 64.44 38.03 -5.45
CA TYR A 996 64.32 37.65 -6.86
C TYR A 996 63.02 38.15 -7.47
N SER A 997 63.07 38.47 -8.75
CA SER A 997 61.95 39.02 -9.51
C SER A 997 61.92 38.47 -10.94
N PHE A 998 60.73 38.39 -11.53
CA PHE A 998 60.55 38.00 -12.93
C PHE A 998 60.28 39.22 -13.80
N GLY A 999 61.14 39.48 -14.79
CA GLY A 999 60.98 40.65 -15.66
C GLY A 999 62.06 40.76 -16.75
N LYS A 1000 62.21 41.96 -17.32
CA LYS A 1000 63.26 42.26 -18.30
C LYS A 1000 64.55 42.68 -17.57
N TYR A 1001 65.69 42.07 -17.93
CA TYR A 1001 66.99 42.35 -17.32
C TYR A 1001 68.13 42.26 -18.36
N ILE A 1002 69.31 42.75 -18.01
CA ILE A 1002 70.52 42.63 -18.85
C ILE A 1002 71.35 41.45 -18.34
N GLY A 1003 71.54 40.44 -19.19
CA GLY A 1003 72.22 39.21 -18.87
C GLY A 1003 73.73 39.35 -18.69
N VAL A 1004 74.38 38.29 -18.21
CA VAL A 1004 75.84 38.22 -18.07
C VAL A 1004 76.59 38.26 -19.42
N ASP A 1005 75.88 38.02 -20.50
CA ASP A 1005 76.33 38.11 -21.90
C ASP A 1005 76.17 39.54 -22.49
N GLY A 1006 75.58 40.47 -21.73
CA GLY A 1006 75.37 41.86 -22.15
C GLY A 1006 74.15 42.07 -23.07
N ASN A 1007 73.32 41.05 -23.30
CA ASN A 1007 72.09 41.12 -24.07
C ASN A 1007 70.87 41.40 -23.16
N LEU A 1008 69.79 41.93 -23.75
CA LEU A 1008 68.51 42.08 -23.05
C LEU A 1008 67.78 40.72 -23.02
N HIS A 1009 67.31 40.31 -21.84
CA HIS A 1009 66.62 39.04 -21.59
C HIS A 1009 65.31 39.21 -20.81
N VAL A 1010 64.46 38.18 -20.83
CA VAL A 1010 63.23 38.05 -20.03
C VAL A 1010 63.31 36.79 -19.18
N GLY A 1011 63.18 36.92 -17.86
CA GLY A 1011 63.39 35.78 -16.97
C GLY A 1011 63.44 36.11 -15.48
N ILE A 1012 63.95 35.18 -14.69
CA ILE A 1012 64.15 35.35 -13.24
C ILE A 1012 65.56 35.92 -13.02
N GLU A 1013 65.66 37.03 -12.30
CA GLU A 1013 66.92 37.69 -11.95
C GLU A 1013 66.82 38.32 -10.54
N MET A 1014 67.95 38.70 -9.94
CA MET A 1014 68.00 39.41 -8.66
C MET A 1014 67.29 40.77 -8.77
N ASP A 1015 66.45 41.09 -7.78
CA ASP A 1015 65.52 42.23 -7.75
C ASP A 1015 66.10 43.60 -8.20
N PRO A 1016 67.32 44.03 -7.79
CA PRO A 1016 67.83 45.34 -8.20
C PRO A 1016 68.13 45.47 -9.71
N PHE A 1017 68.13 44.38 -10.46
CA PHE A 1017 68.45 44.36 -11.89
C PHE A 1017 67.24 44.06 -12.80
N VAL A 1018 66.02 44.00 -12.24
CA VAL A 1018 64.81 43.62 -12.98
C VAL A 1018 63.89 44.81 -13.19
N THR A 1019 63.40 44.96 -14.43
CA THR A 1019 62.28 45.85 -14.75
C THR A 1019 60.99 45.03 -14.89
N SER A 1020 59.91 45.47 -14.23
CA SER A 1020 58.63 44.76 -14.20
C SER A 1020 57.98 44.71 -15.59
N ILE A 1021 57.33 43.58 -15.90
CA ILE A 1021 56.53 43.43 -17.12
C ILE A 1021 55.14 44.01 -16.83
N ASP A 1022 54.96 45.30 -17.07
CA ASP A 1022 53.65 45.93 -16.95
C ASP A 1022 52.72 45.48 -18.09
N GLY A 1023 51.64 44.80 -17.73
CA GLY A 1023 50.61 44.31 -18.65
C GLY A 1023 49.72 45.41 -19.28
N THR A 1024 50.10 46.68 -19.17
CA THR A 1024 49.28 47.85 -19.56
C THR A 1024 49.65 48.46 -20.91
N VAL A 1025 50.70 48.00 -21.60
CA VAL A 1025 51.05 48.53 -22.95
C VAL A 1025 50.30 47.83 -24.09
N LEU A 1026 49.58 46.73 -23.84
CA LEU A 1026 48.80 46.01 -24.87
C LEU A 1026 47.33 46.46 -25.00
N LYS A 1027 46.89 47.50 -24.27
CA LYS A 1027 45.48 47.95 -24.26
C LYS A 1027 45.12 49.06 -25.26
N ARG A 1028 46.03 49.48 -26.15
CA ARG A 1028 45.74 50.59 -27.10
C ARG A 1028 45.46 50.19 -28.55
N ARG A 1029 45.22 48.90 -28.86
CA ARG A 1029 44.84 48.54 -30.23
C ARG A 1029 44.03 47.24 -30.37
N THR A 1030 42.90 47.14 -29.67
CA THR A 1030 41.71 46.40 -30.15
C THR A 1030 40.53 46.80 -29.27
N THR A 1031 39.80 47.83 -29.71
CA THR A 1031 38.48 48.18 -29.19
C THR A 1031 37.49 47.05 -29.47
N ALA A 1032 37.00 46.44 -28.40
CA ALA A 1032 35.77 45.66 -28.41
C ALA A 1032 34.58 46.61 -28.65
N ARG A 1033 34.17 46.74 -29.92
CA ARG A 1033 32.89 47.32 -30.34
C ARG A 1033 32.55 46.80 -31.75
N SER A 1034 32.28 45.51 -31.89
CA SER A 1034 31.67 44.99 -33.14
C SER A 1034 30.96 43.63 -33.04
N TRP A 1035 30.61 43.13 -31.84
CA TRP A 1035 29.97 41.80 -31.73
C TRP A 1035 28.44 41.82 -31.67
N PHE A 1036 27.80 42.98 -31.87
CA PHE A 1036 26.33 43.12 -31.88
C PHE A 1036 25.79 43.92 -33.07
N ARG A 1037 26.36 43.76 -34.27
CA ARG A 1037 25.67 44.15 -35.50
C ARG A 1037 26.15 43.30 -36.67
N GLY A 1038 25.30 42.37 -37.07
CA GLY A 1038 25.41 41.63 -38.31
C GLY A 1038 24.02 41.27 -38.80
N LYS A 1039 23.45 42.13 -39.63
CA LYS A 1039 22.62 41.83 -40.82
C LYS A 1039 21.87 43.09 -41.27
N GLU A 1040 22.32 43.66 -42.39
CA GLU A 1040 21.51 44.11 -43.53
C GLU A 1040 22.51 44.50 -44.66
N GLU A 1041 22.37 43.81 -45.80
CA GLU A 1041 22.92 44.11 -47.15
C GLU A 1041 24.47 44.08 -47.29
N GLU A 1042 25.10 43.39 -48.24
CA GLU A 1042 24.74 42.73 -49.50
C GLU A 1042 25.55 41.42 -49.63
#